data_AF-A0A6L7NN24-F1
#
_entry.id   AF-A0A6L7NN24-F1
#
_cell.length_a   1.000
_cell.length_b   1.000
_cell.length_c   1.000
_cell.angle_alpha   90.00
_cell.angle_beta   90.00
_cell.angle_gamma   90.00
#
_symmetry.space_group_name_H-M   'P 1'
#
loop_
_entity.id
_entity.type
_entity.pdbx_description
1 polymer ?
#
loop_
_entity_poly.entity_id
_entity_poly.type
_entity_poly.pdbx_seq_one_letter_code
_entity_poly.pdbx_strand_id
1 'polypeptide(L)'
;MKRFLALSLPALVALCVVGFAATPPAAAADSPTAPSGVTMFSTDEGVLVSWTQDDAPAHAVGWVNVEEGAAAAAAGNWLAAFNHHTVRDGSSYLIPDLSPGARYWIIVGSASLGPPLEIAWGEWGLITVDQGMALDDALTRAYVEAAVARYDRDGADATFAYYSSEESIEGERYLAILNTEDGIVMAVPFYQDIILGNRHSDAGPFLASATEEGVWLDHRGLHPTRTDTGVVVREDQLRTYLIIHDGWLFMSSHSRLLETLAGATQDYVNRAIAHYDGEGLEATVAAYNSQDSLDGNFYLFLIGADDNYLVHPIFPHLIGTDIKEVVGSDGQELGKEIALATEEGIWVEYLWPNPVSRVEEPKITWAIRHDGLIFASGYYIAGADAGTQPWVDADPREYTVQYVERAIERYQRDGLESMLNFYNSVASFEGEWYLFGTDANDIYHVHPLLPRLIGTDINDVVGSDGFELGKALAAATEEGVWVEYQWPHPVTLQEVTKVGYAVRHDGLLFASGYYPTVDDPEAHTKAYVQQAIDYYDREGAEAMLAFYNTPASIEGSFWMLIVGPEGDFVASALAPELLGQPASTFRGILAGEPIGDELLAATEEGHWFQYVWPNQRQSGVLVVNLWIVLHDGYVFSSAYYQEQ
;
A
#
# COMPACT_ATOMS: atom_id res chain seq x y z
N MET A 1 43.77 -47.82 -24.00
CA MET A 1 43.42 -46.43 -24.41
C MET A 1 41.91 -46.26 -24.29
N LYS A 2 41.46 -45.53 -23.26
CA LYS A 2 40.13 -44.93 -23.03
C LYS A 2 40.15 -44.47 -21.56
N ARG A 3 39.91 -43.19 -21.28
CA ARG A 3 39.68 -42.65 -19.93
C ARG A 3 38.17 -42.49 -19.75
N PHE A 4 37.64 -43.08 -18.68
CA PHE A 4 36.32 -42.86 -18.11
C PHE A 4 36.53 -42.14 -16.77
N LEU A 5 35.73 -41.11 -16.47
CA LEU A 5 35.46 -40.69 -15.10
C LEU A 5 33.94 -40.55 -14.96
N ALA A 6 33.40 -41.24 -13.97
CA ALA A 6 31.99 -41.32 -13.63
C ALA A 6 31.74 -40.66 -12.27
N LEU A 7 30.52 -40.15 -12.12
CA LEU A 7 29.92 -39.55 -10.93
C LEU A 7 29.97 -40.44 -9.67
N SER A 8 29.87 -39.81 -8.50
CA SER A 8 29.03 -40.31 -7.39
C SER A 8 28.82 -39.26 -6.28
N LEU A 9 27.57 -39.20 -5.78
CA LEU A 9 27.12 -38.62 -4.50
C LEU A 9 27.91 -39.16 -3.28
N PRO A 10 27.66 -38.62 -2.06
CA PRO A 10 26.82 -39.39 -1.13
C PRO A 10 25.87 -38.58 -0.22
N ALA A 11 24.92 -39.32 0.36
CA ALA A 11 23.96 -38.96 1.40
C ALA A 11 24.40 -39.47 2.79
N LEU A 12 23.82 -38.86 3.84
CA LEU A 12 23.64 -39.28 5.25
C LEU A 12 24.86 -39.64 6.14
N VAL A 13 24.87 -39.12 7.38
CA VAL A 13 24.70 -39.88 8.66
C VAL A 13 24.96 -38.99 9.91
N ALA A 14 23.97 -38.99 10.80
CA ALA A 14 23.93 -38.99 12.28
C ALA A 14 24.83 -38.11 13.19
N LEU A 15 24.13 -37.58 14.21
CA LEU A 15 24.57 -37.19 15.55
C LEU A 15 25.79 -37.96 16.11
N CYS A 16 26.74 -37.21 16.65
CA CYS A 16 27.56 -37.63 17.78
C CYS A 16 27.70 -36.48 18.79
N VAL A 17 27.19 -36.73 20.00
CA VAL A 17 27.54 -36.01 21.22
C VAL A 17 28.99 -36.39 21.57
N VAL A 18 29.88 -35.40 21.64
CA VAL A 18 31.16 -35.52 22.36
C VAL A 18 31.33 -34.26 23.19
N GLY A 19 31.16 -34.41 24.50
CA GLY A 19 31.56 -33.39 25.45
C GLY A 19 33.08 -33.27 25.50
N PHE A 20 33.57 -32.05 25.61
CA PHE A 20 34.87 -31.77 26.21
C PHE A 20 34.72 -30.60 27.18
N ALA A 21 34.96 -30.90 28.44
CA ALA A 21 35.39 -29.93 29.43
C ALA A 21 36.73 -29.33 28.94
N ALA A 22 36.77 -28.02 28.77
CA ALA A 22 38.00 -27.26 28.71
C ALA A 22 37.96 -26.22 29.83
N THR A 23 38.87 -26.37 30.77
CA THR A 23 39.16 -25.46 31.87
C THR A 23 39.40 -24.03 31.38
N PRO A 24 38.90 -23.00 32.08
CA PRO A 24 39.13 -21.61 31.69
C PRO A 24 40.62 -21.23 31.88
N PRO A 25 41.18 -20.32 31.06
CA PRO A 25 42.53 -19.82 31.28
C PRO A 25 42.60 -19.00 32.58
N ALA A 26 43.77 -19.06 33.21
CA ALA A 26 44.06 -18.52 34.52
C ALA A 26 43.72 -17.02 34.65
N ALA A 27 42.99 -16.69 35.73
CA ALA A 27 42.70 -15.33 36.17
C ALA A 27 44.00 -14.51 36.29
N ALA A 28 44.03 -13.37 35.60
CA ALA A 28 44.96 -12.31 35.92
C ALA A 28 44.64 -11.84 37.36
N ALA A 29 45.61 -12.04 38.25
CA ALA A 29 45.56 -11.58 39.62
C ALA A 29 45.69 -10.06 39.64
N ASP A 30 44.55 -9.36 39.57
CA ASP A 30 44.25 -8.05 40.19
C ASP A 30 42.84 -7.53 39.82
N SER A 31 41.89 -8.42 39.51
CA SER A 31 40.49 -8.03 39.29
C SER A 31 39.74 -7.92 40.63
N PRO A 32 38.93 -6.87 40.86
CA PRO A 32 38.11 -6.76 42.06
C PRO A 32 37.12 -7.93 42.12
N THR A 33 37.12 -8.67 43.23
CA THR A 33 36.19 -9.79 43.45
C THR A 33 34.75 -9.30 43.35
N ALA A 34 34.00 -9.85 42.39
CA ALA A 34 32.59 -9.53 42.18
C ALA A 34 31.73 -9.92 43.41
N PRO A 35 30.63 -9.19 43.71
CA PRO A 35 29.70 -9.55 44.76
C PRO A 35 29.08 -10.94 44.52
N SER A 36 28.70 -11.65 45.59
CA SER A 36 27.99 -12.93 45.48
C SER A 36 26.71 -12.79 44.64
N GLY A 37 26.52 -13.72 43.68
CA GLY A 37 25.40 -13.70 42.73
C GLY A 37 25.75 -13.20 41.34
N VAL A 38 27.01 -12.80 41.09
CA VAL A 38 27.46 -12.34 39.77
C VAL A 38 28.35 -13.40 39.09
N THR A 39 27.99 -13.85 37.89
CA THR A 39 28.84 -14.71 37.04
C THR A 39 29.37 -13.90 35.87
N MET A 40 30.69 -13.98 35.61
CA MET A 40 31.37 -13.18 34.59
C MET A 40 32.00 -14.08 33.51
N PHE A 41 31.85 -13.71 32.25
CA PHE A 41 32.54 -14.33 31.11
C PHE A 41 33.37 -13.27 30.38
N SER A 42 34.66 -13.52 30.20
CA SER A 42 35.54 -12.65 29.40
C SER A 42 35.67 -13.22 28.00
N THR A 43 35.53 -12.37 26.98
CA THR A 43 35.88 -12.64 25.59
C THR A 43 36.90 -11.62 25.09
N ASP A 44 37.43 -11.83 23.88
CA ASP A 44 38.39 -10.92 23.24
C ASP A 44 37.75 -9.58 22.84
N GLU A 45 36.42 -9.47 22.89
CA GLU A 45 35.64 -8.27 22.53
C GLU A 45 34.92 -7.61 23.72
N GLY A 46 35.05 -8.16 24.94
CA GLY A 46 34.48 -7.56 26.15
C GLY A 46 34.17 -8.54 27.27
N VAL A 47 33.50 -8.06 28.32
CA VAL A 47 33.12 -8.85 29.51
C VAL A 47 31.61 -8.91 29.63
N LEU A 48 31.04 -10.11 29.60
CA LEU A 48 29.62 -10.39 29.85
C LEU A 48 29.41 -10.66 31.34
N VAL A 49 28.38 -10.05 31.95
CA VAL A 49 28.09 -10.21 33.37
C VAL A 49 26.62 -10.56 33.57
N SER A 50 26.34 -11.67 34.25
CA SER A 50 24.99 -12.04 34.69
C SER A 50 24.88 -11.88 36.21
N TRP A 51 23.77 -11.34 36.72
CA TRP A 51 23.49 -11.24 38.15
C TRP A 51 22.19 -11.94 38.54
N THR A 52 22.21 -12.65 39.64
CA THR A 52 21.03 -13.19 40.33
C THR A 52 21.01 -12.65 41.76
N GLN A 53 19.93 -11.98 42.14
CA GLN A 53 19.63 -11.71 43.54
C GLN A 53 18.78 -12.84 44.10
N ASP A 54 19.16 -13.37 45.26
CA ASP A 54 18.40 -14.43 45.92
C ASP A 54 16.93 -14.01 46.15
N ASP A 55 16.02 -14.89 45.73
CA ASP A 55 14.56 -14.92 45.97
C ASP A 55 13.61 -13.92 45.24
N ALA A 56 13.97 -13.37 44.07
CA ALA A 56 12.99 -12.70 43.19
C ALA A 56 13.20 -12.99 41.68
N PRO A 57 12.13 -13.13 40.87
CA PRO A 57 12.26 -13.21 39.41
C PRO A 57 12.77 -11.87 38.88
N ALA A 58 13.89 -11.90 38.17
CA ALA A 58 14.55 -10.70 37.67
C ALA A 58 13.72 -10.04 36.55
N HIS A 59 13.41 -8.75 36.71
CA HIS A 59 12.98 -7.87 35.63
C HIS A 59 13.96 -6.69 35.56
N ALA A 60 15.04 -6.84 34.81
CA ALA A 60 15.88 -5.71 34.45
C ALA A 60 16.55 -5.98 33.09
N VAL A 61 16.20 -5.16 32.11
CA VAL A 61 16.98 -4.96 30.88
C VAL A 61 17.87 -3.74 31.16
N GLY A 62 19.18 -3.90 31.01
CA GLY A 62 20.15 -2.82 31.23
C GLY A 62 21.08 -2.70 30.02
N TRP A 63 21.44 -1.46 29.69
CA TRP A 63 22.28 -1.10 28.55
C TRP A 63 23.58 -0.49 29.07
N VAL A 64 24.71 -0.86 28.48
CA VAL A 64 26.02 -0.25 28.81
C VAL A 64 26.75 0.07 27.51
N ASN A 65 27.18 1.32 27.37
CA ASN A 65 28.08 1.74 26.29
C ASN A 65 29.42 1.02 26.45
N VAL A 66 29.94 0.41 25.37
CA VAL A 66 31.15 -0.44 25.41
C VAL A 66 32.38 0.33 25.91
N GLU A 67 32.54 1.60 25.57
CA GLU A 67 33.70 2.41 25.95
C GLU A 67 33.59 2.92 27.39
N GLU A 68 32.40 3.30 27.83
CA GLU A 68 32.13 3.73 29.21
C GLU A 68 32.16 2.55 30.19
N GLY A 69 31.67 1.38 29.76
CA GLY A 69 31.73 0.14 30.53
C GLY A 69 33.16 -0.33 30.75
N ALA A 70 34.02 -0.25 29.73
CA ALA A 70 35.44 -0.58 29.86
C ALA A 70 36.20 0.40 30.78
N ALA A 71 35.87 1.70 30.73
CA ALA A 71 36.47 2.72 31.59
C ALA A 71 35.98 2.61 33.06
N ALA A 72 34.69 2.36 33.28
CA ALA A 72 34.12 2.13 34.61
C ALA A 72 34.62 0.82 35.25
N ALA A 73 34.89 -0.21 34.41
CA ALA A 73 35.53 -1.45 34.82
C ALA A 73 36.94 -1.26 35.35
N ALA A 74 37.73 -0.45 34.64
CA ALA A 74 39.09 -0.09 35.04
C ALA A 74 39.11 0.77 36.32
N ALA A 75 38.04 1.50 36.62
CA ALA A 75 37.89 2.37 37.78
C ALA A 75 37.16 1.73 38.98
N GLY A 76 36.63 0.51 38.84
CA GLY A 76 35.94 -0.23 39.90
C GLY A 76 34.62 0.37 40.39
N ASN A 77 33.98 1.26 39.62
CA ASN A 77 32.84 2.05 40.08
C ASN A 77 31.57 1.77 39.25
N TRP A 78 31.05 0.55 39.38
CA TRP A 78 30.05 -0.04 38.48
C TRP A 78 28.64 0.53 38.61
N LEU A 79 28.25 1.12 39.75
CA LEU A 79 26.92 1.76 39.88
C LEU A 79 26.77 3.00 39.00
N ALA A 80 27.87 3.65 38.62
CA ALA A 80 27.85 4.83 37.78
C ALA A 80 27.59 4.52 36.29
N ALA A 81 27.86 3.28 35.84
CA ALA A 81 27.64 2.84 34.46
C ALA A 81 26.16 2.56 34.15
N PHE A 82 25.29 2.44 35.16
CA PHE A 82 23.87 2.12 35.01
C PHE A 82 22.94 3.34 35.15
N ASN A 83 23.48 4.56 35.05
CA ASN A 83 22.81 5.75 35.55
C ASN A 83 22.04 6.55 34.48
N HIS A 84 21.30 5.86 33.59
CA HIS A 84 20.20 6.48 32.85
C HIS A 84 18.87 5.93 33.38
N HIS A 85 18.08 6.83 33.95
CA HIS A 85 16.89 6.55 34.74
C HIS A 85 15.87 5.69 34.00
N THR A 86 15.63 4.48 34.52
CA THR A 86 14.36 3.77 34.36
C THR A 86 13.31 4.44 35.23
N VAL A 87 12.45 5.28 34.63
CA VAL A 87 11.17 5.60 35.25
C VAL A 87 10.21 4.46 34.89
N ARG A 88 9.78 3.74 35.92
CA ARG A 88 8.74 2.72 35.81
C ARG A 88 7.39 3.45 35.68
N ASP A 89 6.93 3.59 34.44
CA ASP A 89 5.51 3.80 34.13
C ASP A 89 5.10 2.64 33.21
N GLY A 90 4.09 1.87 33.61
CA GLY A 90 3.86 0.53 33.10
C GLY A 90 3.80 0.44 31.57
N SER A 91 4.52 -0.54 31.01
CA SER A 91 4.46 -1.09 29.64
C SER A 91 5.36 -0.57 28.53
N SER A 92 6.25 0.40 28.73
CA SER A 92 7.21 0.82 27.68
C SER A 92 8.66 0.97 28.19
N TYR A 93 9.61 0.51 27.37
CA TYR A 93 11.03 0.76 27.56
C TYR A 93 11.44 1.98 26.72
N LEU A 94 11.69 3.12 27.35
CA LEU A 94 12.29 4.27 26.66
C LEU A 94 13.77 4.01 26.40
N ILE A 95 14.16 3.95 25.12
CA ILE A 95 15.55 3.95 24.68
C ILE A 95 16.01 5.42 24.67
N PRO A 96 17.03 5.82 25.45
CA PRO A 96 17.59 7.17 25.33
C PRO A 96 18.37 7.31 24.01
N ASP A 97 18.38 8.51 23.44
CA ASP A 97 19.10 8.89 22.20
C ASP A 97 20.42 8.13 22.03
N LEU A 98 20.41 7.14 21.12
CA LEU A 98 21.59 6.38 20.76
C LEU A 98 22.50 7.29 19.94
N SER A 99 23.73 7.49 20.41
CA SER A 99 24.71 8.29 19.67
C SER A 99 25.07 7.59 18.37
N PRO A 100 24.99 8.26 17.20
CA PRO A 100 25.33 7.65 15.92
C PRO A 100 26.76 7.07 15.94
N GLY A 101 26.87 5.76 15.65
CA GLY A 101 28.15 5.04 15.57
C GLY A 101 28.64 4.37 16.86
N ALA A 102 27.92 4.50 17.99
CA ALA A 102 28.27 3.79 19.22
C ALA A 102 27.79 2.33 19.22
N ARG A 103 28.56 1.43 19.85
CA ARG A 103 28.21 0.01 20.01
C ARG A 103 27.60 -0.23 21.39
N TYR A 104 26.45 -0.89 21.43
CA TYR A 104 25.69 -1.21 22.64
C TYR A 104 25.49 -2.72 22.74
N TRP A 105 25.45 -3.25 23.96
CA TRP A 105 25.07 -4.64 24.23
C TRP A 105 23.64 -4.71 24.77
N ILE A 106 22.86 -5.66 24.25
CA ILE A 106 21.52 -6.00 24.76
C ILE A 106 21.62 -7.34 25.47
N ILE A 107 21.25 -7.40 26.74
CA ILE A 107 21.13 -8.66 27.47
C ILE A 107 19.63 -8.98 27.59
N VAL A 108 19.18 -9.98 26.83
CA VAL A 108 17.83 -10.54 26.95
C VAL A 108 17.92 -11.80 27.82
N GLY A 109 17.41 -11.74 29.04
CA GLY A 109 17.20 -12.92 29.87
C GLY A 109 15.77 -13.44 29.66
N SER A 110 15.57 -14.53 28.93
CA SER A 110 14.29 -15.25 28.96
C SER A 110 14.36 -16.39 29.96
N ALA A 111 13.34 -16.49 30.81
CA ALA A 111 13.10 -17.66 31.64
C ALA A 111 11.65 -18.12 31.42
N SER A 112 11.32 -18.53 30.19
CA SER A 112 10.13 -19.36 29.94
C SER A 112 10.24 -20.09 28.59
N LEU A 113 10.08 -21.41 28.72
CA LEU A 113 10.02 -22.55 27.78
C LEU A 113 9.40 -22.31 26.38
N GLY A 114 9.99 -21.45 25.55
CA GLY A 114 9.77 -21.40 24.09
C GLY A 114 11.04 -21.77 23.29
N PRO A 115 10.94 -22.14 22.01
CA PRO A 115 12.13 -22.35 21.19
C PRO A 115 12.94 -21.04 21.11
N PRO A 116 14.28 -21.10 21.20
CA PRO A 116 15.12 -19.91 21.05
C PRO A 116 14.90 -19.32 19.64
N LEU A 117 14.76 -18.00 19.58
CA LEU A 117 14.88 -17.25 18.33
C LEU A 117 16.30 -17.54 17.77
N GLU A 118 16.41 -18.24 16.63
CA GLU A 118 17.67 -18.36 15.91
C GLU A 118 17.94 -17.03 15.19
N ILE A 119 18.56 -16.09 15.90
CA ILE A 119 19.26 -14.97 15.27
C ILE A 119 20.65 -15.50 14.92
N ALA A 120 20.99 -15.53 13.62
CA ALA A 120 22.29 -15.98 13.17
C ALA A 120 23.39 -15.13 13.84
N TRP A 121 24.33 -15.79 14.53
CA TRP A 121 25.49 -15.14 15.12
C TRP A 121 26.33 -14.48 14.01
N GLY A 122 26.29 -13.14 13.93
CA GLY A 122 27.16 -12.36 13.05
C GLY A 122 26.51 -11.25 12.23
N GLU A 123 25.19 -11.07 12.27
CA GLU A 123 24.53 -9.94 11.57
C GLU A 123 23.91 -8.95 12.56
N TRP A 124 24.23 -7.66 12.35
CA TRP A 124 23.63 -6.52 13.03
C TRP A 124 22.33 -6.16 12.31
N GLY A 125 21.18 -6.12 13.02
CA GLY A 125 19.89 -5.80 12.43
C GLY A 125 19.17 -4.67 13.16
N LEU A 126 18.75 -3.66 12.42
CA LEU A 126 17.76 -2.66 12.82
C LEU A 126 16.38 -3.32 12.77
N ILE A 127 15.57 -3.27 13.83
CA ILE A 127 14.17 -3.75 13.77
C ILE A 127 13.36 -2.71 13.00
N THR A 128 12.96 -3.03 11.77
CA THR A 128 12.09 -2.18 10.94
C THR A 128 10.61 -2.38 11.29
N VAL A 129 9.73 -1.46 10.88
CA VAL A 129 8.26 -1.52 11.13
C VAL A 129 7.66 -2.84 10.63
N ASP A 130 8.11 -3.34 9.48
CA ASP A 130 7.73 -4.66 8.97
C ASP A 130 8.17 -5.80 9.90
N GLN A 131 9.33 -5.67 10.54
CA GLN A 131 9.81 -6.65 11.52
C GLN A 131 9.07 -6.51 12.86
N GLY A 132 8.59 -5.32 13.23
CA GLY A 132 7.73 -5.09 14.39
C GLY A 132 6.33 -5.67 14.20
N MET A 133 5.70 -5.42 13.05
CA MET A 133 4.42 -6.05 12.69
C MET A 133 4.57 -7.57 12.55
N ALA A 134 5.65 -8.05 11.94
CA ALA A 134 5.96 -9.48 11.88
C ALA A 134 6.20 -10.07 13.28
N LEU A 135 6.73 -9.30 14.22
CA LEU A 135 6.91 -9.71 15.61
C LEU A 135 5.57 -9.80 16.33
N ASP A 136 4.67 -8.81 16.18
CA ASP A 136 3.36 -8.86 16.83
C ASP A 136 2.45 -9.95 16.24
N ASP A 137 2.53 -10.19 14.92
CA ASP A 137 1.92 -11.34 14.27
C ASP A 137 2.48 -12.66 14.83
N ALA A 138 3.82 -12.78 14.92
CA ALA A 138 4.47 -13.98 15.44
C ALA A 138 4.11 -14.25 16.91
N LEU A 139 4.09 -13.21 17.75
CA LEU A 139 3.73 -13.32 19.17
C LEU A 139 2.25 -13.67 19.35
N THR A 140 1.35 -13.06 18.58
CA THR A 140 -0.08 -13.35 18.65
C THR A 140 -0.38 -14.77 18.17
N ARG A 141 0.24 -15.20 17.07
CA ARG A 141 0.16 -16.57 16.59
C ARG A 141 0.71 -17.56 17.60
N ALA A 142 1.90 -17.31 18.16
CA ALA A 142 2.50 -18.19 19.16
C ALA A 142 1.62 -18.31 20.42
N TYR A 143 0.98 -17.20 20.84
CA TYR A 143 0.04 -17.19 21.96
C TYR A 143 -1.20 -18.06 21.68
N VAL A 144 -1.78 -17.98 20.48
CA VAL A 144 -2.92 -18.84 20.07
C VAL A 144 -2.49 -20.30 19.92
N GLU A 145 -1.34 -20.58 19.30
CA GLU A 145 -0.81 -21.94 19.15
C GLU A 145 -0.46 -22.58 20.52
N ALA A 146 0.01 -21.78 21.48
CA ALA A 146 0.19 -22.24 22.86
C ALA A 146 -1.14 -22.63 23.52
N ALA A 147 -2.24 -21.94 23.19
CA ALA A 147 -3.57 -22.30 23.66
C ALA A 147 -4.06 -23.62 23.08
N VAL A 148 -3.84 -23.84 21.77
CA VAL A 148 -4.13 -25.12 21.10
C VAL A 148 -3.28 -26.25 21.70
N ALA A 149 -1.99 -26.02 21.90
CA ALA A 149 -1.10 -27.01 22.53
C ALA A 149 -1.52 -27.32 23.98
N ARG A 150 -2.03 -26.33 24.72
CA ARG A 150 -2.61 -26.54 26.05
C ARG A 150 -3.89 -27.38 25.97
N TYR A 151 -4.76 -27.10 24.99
CA TYR A 151 -5.96 -27.89 24.74
C TYR A 151 -5.63 -29.37 24.52
N ASP A 152 -4.65 -29.65 23.67
CA ASP A 152 -4.22 -31.03 23.38
C ASP A 152 -3.62 -31.73 24.60
N ARG A 153 -2.90 -30.98 25.45
CA ARG A 153 -2.23 -31.53 26.64
C ARG A 153 -3.17 -31.76 27.81
N ASP A 154 -4.03 -30.78 28.09
CA ASP A 154 -4.79 -30.68 29.34
C ASP A 154 -6.31 -30.84 29.14
N GLY A 155 -6.79 -30.80 27.89
CA GLY A 155 -8.20 -30.87 27.52
C GLY A 155 -8.94 -29.54 27.59
N ALA A 156 -10.19 -29.56 27.11
CA ALA A 156 -11.06 -28.39 26.99
C ALA A 156 -11.30 -27.68 28.33
N ASP A 157 -11.77 -28.40 29.35
CA ASP A 157 -12.15 -27.82 30.65
C ASP A 157 -11.00 -27.03 31.31
N ALA A 158 -9.79 -27.60 31.32
CA ALA A 158 -8.61 -26.99 31.93
C ALA A 158 -8.09 -25.80 31.11
N THR A 159 -8.27 -25.84 29.79
CA THR A 159 -7.87 -24.76 28.88
C THR A 159 -8.83 -23.59 28.97
N PHE A 160 -10.14 -23.85 28.92
CA PHE A 160 -11.17 -22.82 28.98
C PHE A 160 -11.17 -22.11 30.33
N ALA A 161 -10.94 -22.85 31.43
CA ALA A 161 -10.79 -22.26 32.75
C ALA A 161 -9.59 -21.31 32.84
N TYR A 162 -8.44 -21.68 32.25
CA TYR A 162 -7.25 -20.83 32.24
C TYR A 162 -7.44 -19.57 31.40
N TYR A 163 -7.93 -19.70 30.16
CA TYR A 163 -8.17 -18.56 29.28
C TYR A 163 -9.42 -17.73 29.64
N SER A 164 -10.20 -18.19 30.62
CA SER A 164 -11.19 -17.38 31.33
C SER A 164 -10.63 -16.76 32.61
N SER A 165 -9.32 -16.52 32.69
CA SER A 165 -8.72 -15.86 33.85
C SER A 165 -7.82 -14.72 33.42
N GLU A 166 -7.70 -13.69 34.26
CA GLU A 166 -6.78 -12.58 34.01
C GLU A 166 -5.31 -13.01 33.94
N GLU A 167 -4.96 -14.18 34.50
CA GLU A 167 -3.63 -14.76 34.43
C GLU A 167 -3.24 -15.19 33.01
N SER A 168 -4.21 -15.40 32.12
CA SER A 168 -3.94 -15.76 30.73
C SER A 168 -3.49 -14.60 29.86
N ILE A 169 -3.71 -13.35 30.28
CA ILE A 169 -3.45 -12.17 29.44
C ILE A 169 -1.94 -11.91 29.31
N GLU A 170 -1.44 -11.80 28.08
CA GLU A 170 -0.05 -11.50 27.76
C GLU A 170 0.09 -10.17 27.01
N GLY A 171 0.46 -9.12 27.74
CA GLY A 171 0.50 -7.76 27.19
C GLY A 171 -0.92 -7.30 26.83
N GLU A 172 -1.15 -7.07 25.53
CA GLU A 172 -2.47 -6.75 24.98
C GLU A 172 -3.25 -7.98 24.48
N ARG A 173 -2.61 -9.16 24.45
CA ARG A 173 -3.19 -10.38 23.89
C ARG A 173 -4.04 -11.09 24.92
N TYR A 174 -5.26 -11.40 24.52
CA TYR A 174 -6.17 -12.26 25.24
C TYR A 174 -6.85 -13.21 24.26
N LEU A 175 -7.32 -14.35 24.77
CA LEU A 175 -7.89 -15.40 23.93
C LEU A 175 -9.41 -15.38 24.06
N ALA A 176 -10.11 -15.47 22.93
CA ALA A 176 -11.51 -15.88 22.89
C ALA A 176 -11.60 -17.27 22.26
N ILE A 177 -12.35 -18.17 22.90
CA ILE A 177 -12.62 -19.51 22.38
C ILE A 177 -14.10 -19.65 22.13
N LEU A 178 -14.50 -19.99 20.91
CA LEU A 178 -15.90 -20.13 20.50
C LEU A 178 -16.19 -21.54 19.99
N ASN A 179 -17.41 -22.03 20.22
CA ASN A 179 -17.91 -23.21 19.52
C ASN A 179 -18.18 -22.89 18.04
N THR A 180 -17.69 -23.71 17.12
CA THR A 180 -17.87 -23.44 15.68
C THR A 180 -19.29 -23.68 15.17
N GLU A 181 -20.09 -24.53 15.84
CA GLU A 181 -21.45 -24.87 15.40
C GLU A 181 -22.46 -23.77 15.74
N ASP A 182 -22.39 -23.22 16.95
CA ASP A 182 -23.39 -22.29 17.47
C ASP A 182 -22.83 -20.89 17.80
N GLY A 183 -21.51 -20.69 17.75
CA GLY A 183 -20.87 -19.40 18.03
C GLY A 183 -20.91 -18.99 19.50
N ILE A 184 -21.13 -19.93 20.41
CA ILE A 184 -21.11 -19.67 21.85
C ILE A 184 -19.67 -19.47 22.32
N VAL A 185 -19.43 -18.40 23.10
CA VAL A 185 -18.13 -18.12 23.71
C VAL A 185 -17.92 -19.03 24.92
N MET A 186 -16.89 -19.86 24.86
CA MET A 186 -16.53 -20.84 25.89
C MET A 186 -15.39 -20.37 26.80
N ALA A 187 -14.57 -19.43 26.33
CA ALA A 187 -13.56 -18.78 27.16
C ALA A 187 -13.32 -17.36 26.70
N VAL A 188 -13.21 -16.45 27.67
CA VAL A 188 -12.76 -15.06 27.50
C VAL A 188 -12.37 -14.51 28.87
N PRO A 189 -11.24 -13.80 29.04
CA PRO A 189 -10.80 -13.33 30.35
C PRO A 189 -11.55 -12.07 30.81
N PHE A 190 -12.26 -11.39 29.90
CA PHE A 190 -13.05 -10.20 30.17
C PHE A 190 -14.54 -10.42 29.86
N TYR A 191 -15.41 -9.59 30.44
CA TYR A 191 -16.84 -9.57 30.13
C TYR A 191 -17.56 -10.91 30.35
N GLN A 192 -17.07 -11.73 31.28
CA GLN A 192 -17.61 -13.07 31.53
C GLN A 192 -19.09 -13.05 31.90
N ASP A 193 -19.52 -12.07 32.69
CA ASP A 193 -20.92 -11.91 33.09
C ASP A 193 -21.86 -11.57 31.93
N ILE A 194 -21.31 -11.20 30.76
CA ILE A 194 -22.05 -10.70 29.60
C ILE A 194 -21.95 -11.68 28.42
N ILE A 195 -20.76 -12.21 28.15
CA ILE A 195 -20.47 -12.89 26.87
C ILE A 195 -20.22 -14.40 27.06
N LEU A 196 -19.67 -14.82 28.21
CA LEU A 196 -19.36 -16.23 28.45
C LEU A 196 -20.63 -17.08 28.49
N GLY A 197 -20.67 -18.15 27.71
CA GLY A 197 -21.85 -19.02 27.57
C GLY A 197 -22.98 -18.45 26.71
N ASN A 198 -22.80 -17.25 26.14
CA ASN A 198 -23.73 -16.65 25.19
C ASN A 198 -23.17 -16.73 23.75
N ARG A 199 -24.07 -16.74 22.76
CA ARG A 199 -23.69 -16.58 21.36
C ARG A 199 -23.12 -15.19 21.16
N HIS A 200 -21.92 -15.10 20.58
CA HIS A 200 -21.31 -13.82 20.22
C HIS A 200 -22.09 -13.21 19.04
N SER A 201 -22.65 -12.00 19.22
CA SER A 201 -23.50 -11.33 18.22
C SER A 201 -22.81 -11.17 16.87
N ASP A 202 -21.50 -10.94 16.90
CA ASP A 202 -20.69 -10.62 15.72
C ASP A 202 -19.72 -11.75 15.35
N ALA A 203 -19.97 -12.99 15.80
CA ALA A 203 -19.09 -14.12 15.46
C ALA A 203 -19.17 -14.58 14.01
N GLY A 204 -20.20 -14.16 13.26
CA GLY A 204 -20.46 -14.62 11.89
C GLY A 204 -19.25 -14.49 10.95
N PRO A 205 -18.65 -13.29 10.80
CA PRO A 205 -17.48 -13.11 9.94
C PRO A 205 -16.26 -13.93 10.36
N PHE A 206 -16.00 -14.06 11.67
CA PHE A 206 -14.87 -14.85 12.18
C PHE A 206 -15.06 -16.35 11.92
N LEU A 207 -16.26 -16.87 12.19
CA LEU A 207 -16.60 -18.28 11.94
C LEU A 207 -16.59 -18.63 10.45
N ALA A 208 -17.02 -17.69 9.59
CA ALA A 208 -17.01 -17.90 8.14
C ALA A 208 -15.60 -17.90 7.55
N SER A 209 -14.65 -17.21 8.19
CA SER A 209 -13.29 -17.04 7.68
C SER A 209 -12.31 -18.07 8.24
N ALA A 210 -12.54 -18.57 9.46
CA ALA A 210 -11.58 -19.42 10.16
C ALA A 210 -11.36 -20.78 9.48
N THR A 211 -10.12 -21.28 9.55
CA THR A 211 -9.69 -22.55 8.96
C THR A 211 -8.90 -23.38 9.96
N GLU A 212 -8.72 -24.68 9.68
CA GLU A 212 -7.84 -25.56 10.46
C GLU A 212 -6.34 -25.22 10.29
N GLU A 213 -5.98 -24.58 9.18
CA GLU A 213 -4.60 -24.14 8.89
C GLU A 213 -4.24 -22.80 9.55
N GLY A 214 -5.24 -22.09 10.07
CA GLY A 214 -5.11 -20.75 10.61
C GLY A 214 -5.23 -19.65 9.55
N VAL A 215 -5.83 -18.52 9.90
CA VAL A 215 -5.98 -17.35 9.03
C VAL A 215 -5.83 -16.06 9.81
N TRP A 216 -5.34 -15.03 9.14
CA TRP A 216 -5.31 -13.66 9.66
C TRP A 216 -6.48 -12.86 9.12
N LEU A 217 -7.10 -12.07 9.99
CA LEU A 217 -8.18 -11.16 9.64
C LEU A 217 -7.88 -9.77 10.22
N ASP A 218 -7.91 -8.75 9.36
CA ASP A 218 -7.89 -7.35 9.79
C ASP A 218 -9.34 -6.85 9.95
N HIS A 219 -9.64 -6.20 11.08
CA HIS A 219 -10.97 -5.64 11.34
C HIS A 219 -10.93 -4.56 12.41
N ARG A 220 -11.98 -3.74 12.50
CA ARG A 220 -12.18 -2.83 13.62
C ARG A 220 -12.90 -3.55 14.76
N GLY A 221 -12.51 -3.30 16.00
CA GLY A 221 -13.13 -3.96 17.15
C GLY A 221 -12.78 -3.33 18.49
N LEU A 222 -13.56 -3.71 19.51
CA LEU A 222 -13.25 -3.34 20.89
C LEU A 222 -12.03 -4.11 21.37
N HIS A 223 -10.99 -3.37 21.76
CA HIS A 223 -9.72 -3.90 22.21
C HIS A 223 -9.47 -3.53 23.68
N PRO A 224 -9.47 -4.51 24.60
CA PRO A 224 -9.09 -4.32 25.99
C PRO A 224 -7.57 -4.26 26.15
N THR A 225 -7.05 -3.09 26.54
CA THR A 225 -5.63 -2.91 26.89
C THR A 225 -5.47 -2.85 28.41
N ARG A 226 -4.51 -3.60 28.95
CA ARG A 226 -4.20 -3.58 30.38
C ARG A 226 -3.34 -2.35 30.73
N THR A 227 -3.83 -1.51 31.62
CA THR A 227 -3.10 -0.34 32.16
C THR A 227 -2.86 -0.50 33.66
N ASP A 228 -2.00 0.35 34.22
CA ASP A 228 -1.74 0.41 35.68
C ASP A 228 -3.01 0.74 36.51
N THR A 229 -4.05 1.28 35.87
CA THR A 229 -5.33 1.64 36.51
C THR A 229 -6.46 0.65 36.27
N GLY A 230 -6.19 -0.43 35.53
CA GLY A 230 -7.18 -1.44 35.13
C GLY A 230 -7.23 -1.65 33.61
N VAL A 231 -8.23 -2.39 33.15
CA VAL A 231 -8.44 -2.66 31.72
C VAL A 231 -9.21 -1.50 31.10
N VAL A 232 -8.64 -0.88 30.07
CA VAL A 232 -9.30 0.16 29.27
C VAL A 232 -9.70 -0.46 27.94
N VAL A 233 -10.95 -0.27 27.54
CA VAL A 233 -11.44 -0.79 26.27
C VAL A 233 -11.67 0.36 25.31
N ARG A 234 -11.03 0.27 24.15
CA ARG A 234 -11.12 1.26 23.07
C ARG A 234 -11.50 0.54 21.79
N GLU A 235 -12.00 1.29 20.83
CA GLU A 235 -12.23 0.75 19.50
C GLU A 235 -10.97 0.99 18.66
N ASP A 236 -10.32 -0.09 18.23
CA ASP A 236 -9.03 -0.07 17.54
C ASP A 236 -9.10 -0.81 16.19
N GLN A 237 -8.10 -0.59 15.34
CA GLN A 237 -7.82 -1.46 14.19
C GLN A 237 -7.04 -2.67 14.67
N LEU A 238 -7.62 -3.85 14.47
CA LEU A 238 -7.12 -5.11 15.01
C LEU A 238 -6.67 -6.04 13.90
N ARG A 239 -5.58 -6.75 14.18
CA ARG A 239 -5.17 -7.91 13.41
C ARG A 239 -5.33 -9.15 14.26
N THR A 240 -6.20 -10.04 13.80
CA THR A 240 -6.68 -11.19 14.57
C THR A 240 -6.26 -12.49 13.90
N TYR A 241 -5.61 -13.37 14.66
CA TYR A 241 -5.32 -14.73 14.22
C TYR A 241 -6.46 -15.65 14.65
N LEU A 242 -6.95 -16.45 13.71
CA LEU A 242 -8.07 -17.37 13.86
C LEU A 242 -7.61 -18.78 13.51
N ILE A 243 -7.87 -19.77 14.36
CA ILE A 243 -7.64 -21.18 14.02
C ILE A 243 -8.76 -22.07 14.57
N ILE A 244 -9.25 -22.98 13.73
CA ILE A 244 -10.19 -24.02 14.15
C ILE A 244 -9.39 -25.24 14.62
N HIS A 245 -9.67 -25.70 15.83
CA HIS A 245 -9.10 -26.93 16.39
C HIS A 245 -10.14 -27.69 17.20
N ASP A 246 -10.40 -28.93 16.81
CA ASP A 246 -11.37 -29.85 17.46
C ASP A 246 -12.77 -29.25 17.67
N GLY A 247 -13.30 -28.53 16.68
CA GLY A 247 -14.62 -27.89 16.73
C GLY A 247 -14.67 -26.59 17.54
N TRP A 248 -13.51 -26.06 17.95
CA TRP A 248 -13.38 -24.78 18.63
C TRP A 248 -12.61 -23.78 17.79
N LEU A 249 -13.10 -22.55 17.72
CA LEU A 249 -12.38 -21.41 17.16
C LEU A 249 -11.55 -20.77 18.26
N PHE A 250 -10.23 -20.82 18.14
CA PHE A 250 -9.29 -20.08 18.96
C PHE A 250 -8.95 -18.77 18.25
N MET A 251 -9.11 -17.64 18.94
CA MET A 251 -8.76 -16.34 18.38
C MET A 251 -8.08 -15.42 19.39
N SER A 252 -7.14 -14.64 18.89
CA SER A 252 -6.52 -13.53 19.64
C SER A 252 -6.16 -12.41 18.68
N SER A 253 -6.15 -11.19 19.22
CA SER A 253 -5.93 -9.95 18.48
C SER A 253 -4.78 -9.17 19.09
N HIS A 254 -4.15 -8.31 18.29
CA HIS A 254 -3.32 -7.22 18.75
C HIS A 254 -3.72 -5.92 18.03
N SER A 255 -3.43 -4.78 18.66
CA SER A 255 -3.73 -3.47 18.09
C SER A 255 -2.71 -3.08 17.04
N ARG A 256 -3.16 -2.59 15.88
CA ARG A 256 -2.31 -1.78 14.99
C ARG A 256 -2.34 -0.34 15.53
N LEU A 257 -1.54 -0.06 16.56
CA LEU A 257 -1.55 1.22 17.29
C LEU A 257 -1.29 2.44 16.37
N LEU A 258 -2.01 3.55 16.58
CA LEU A 258 -1.71 4.84 15.93
C LEU A 258 -0.33 5.40 16.31
N GLU A 259 0.16 5.07 17.52
CA GLU A 259 1.51 5.44 17.97
C GLU A 259 2.60 4.68 17.20
N THR A 260 2.35 3.44 16.76
CA THR A 260 3.28 2.71 15.89
C THR A 260 3.26 3.25 14.48
N LEU A 261 2.12 3.77 13.98
CA LEU A 261 2.05 4.48 12.70
C LEU A 261 2.75 5.84 12.73
N ALA A 262 2.63 6.58 13.84
CA ALA A 262 3.36 7.83 14.04
C ALA A 262 4.88 7.58 14.05
N GLY A 263 5.34 6.60 14.82
CA GLY A 263 6.75 6.17 14.81
C GLY A 263 7.21 5.69 13.43
N ALA A 264 6.43 4.84 12.77
CA ALA A 264 6.72 4.35 11.42
C ALA A 264 6.82 5.47 10.37
N THR A 265 5.98 6.50 10.50
CA THR A 265 6.01 7.68 9.62
C THR A 265 7.30 8.46 9.83
N GLN A 266 7.66 8.72 11.08
CA GLN A 266 8.92 9.40 11.41
C GLN A 266 10.13 8.58 10.91
N ASP A 267 10.11 7.26 11.08
CA ASP A 267 11.16 6.37 10.58
C ASP A 267 11.26 6.41 9.05
N TYR A 268 10.13 6.38 8.34
CA TYR A 268 10.11 6.50 6.88
C TYR A 268 10.72 7.84 6.42
N VAL A 269 10.34 8.95 7.07
CA VAL A 269 10.91 10.27 6.81
C VAL A 269 12.40 10.33 7.13
N ASN A 270 12.82 9.75 8.25
CA ASN A 270 14.24 9.70 8.66
C ASN A 270 15.08 8.85 7.69
N ARG A 271 14.52 7.77 7.11
CA ARG A 271 15.19 7.00 6.04
C ARG A 271 15.38 7.85 4.78
N ALA A 272 14.39 8.65 4.41
CA ALA A 272 14.51 9.58 3.27
C ALA A 272 15.59 10.65 3.54
N ILE A 273 15.66 11.19 4.75
CA ILE A 273 16.72 12.13 5.18
C ILE A 273 18.09 11.45 5.14
N ALA A 274 18.22 10.23 5.66
CA ALA A 274 19.49 9.50 5.62
C ALA A 274 19.94 9.19 4.18
N HIS A 275 19.00 8.89 3.28
CA HIS A 275 19.29 8.74 1.87
C HIS A 275 19.75 10.07 1.24
N TYR A 276 19.11 11.18 1.59
CA TYR A 276 19.54 12.53 1.19
C TYR A 276 20.96 12.87 1.69
N ASP A 277 21.26 12.60 2.95
CA ASP A 277 22.58 12.87 3.54
C ASP A 277 23.69 12.03 2.90
N GLY A 278 23.37 10.81 2.46
CA GLY A 278 24.32 9.89 1.84
C GLY A 278 24.53 10.12 0.34
N GLU A 279 23.45 10.28 -0.41
CA GLU A 279 23.44 10.26 -1.89
C GLU A 279 23.11 11.63 -2.52
N GLY A 280 22.61 12.57 -1.72
CA GLY A 280 22.27 13.93 -2.14
C GLY A 280 20.86 14.09 -2.73
N LEU A 281 20.51 15.34 -3.03
CA LEU A 281 19.16 15.74 -3.47
C LEU A 281 18.73 15.04 -4.76
N GLU A 282 19.58 15.03 -5.79
CA GLU A 282 19.22 14.51 -7.12
C GLU A 282 18.91 13.01 -7.06
N ALA A 283 19.72 12.24 -6.32
CA ALA A 283 19.49 10.82 -6.09
C ALA A 283 18.20 10.58 -5.29
N THR A 284 17.95 11.39 -4.25
CA THR A 284 16.74 11.31 -3.43
C THR A 284 15.48 11.58 -4.24
N VAL A 285 15.49 12.63 -5.07
CA VAL A 285 14.38 12.94 -5.97
C VAL A 285 14.15 11.78 -6.93
N ALA A 286 15.18 11.21 -7.53
CA ALA A 286 15.04 10.07 -8.43
C ALA A 286 14.50 8.80 -7.73
N ALA A 287 14.93 8.54 -6.48
CA ALA A 287 14.54 7.37 -5.72
C ALA A 287 13.07 7.43 -5.26
N TYR A 288 12.61 8.60 -4.81
CA TYR A 288 11.29 8.76 -4.20
C TYR A 288 10.21 9.28 -5.15
N ASN A 289 10.56 9.68 -6.37
CA ASN A 289 9.59 10.12 -7.37
C ASN A 289 9.08 8.96 -8.26
N SER A 290 8.77 7.83 -7.62
CA SER A 290 8.22 6.63 -8.23
C SER A 290 7.24 5.95 -7.26
N GLN A 291 6.21 5.28 -7.79
CA GLN A 291 5.33 4.43 -6.97
C GLN A 291 6.07 3.24 -6.35
N ASP A 292 7.24 2.85 -6.89
CA ASP A 292 8.08 1.82 -6.28
C ASP A 292 8.68 2.25 -4.93
N SER A 293 8.66 3.56 -4.62
CA SER A 293 9.16 4.11 -3.36
C SER A 293 8.12 4.08 -2.21
N LEU A 294 6.89 3.67 -2.53
CA LEU A 294 5.81 3.54 -1.55
C LEU A 294 6.13 2.39 -0.59
N ASP A 295 5.87 2.62 0.69
CA ASP A 295 6.04 1.61 1.74
C ASP A 295 4.71 1.47 2.48
N GLY A 296 3.88 0.55 2.00
CA GLY A 296 2.48 0.41 2.45
C GLY A 296 1.69 1.71 2.23
N ASN A 297 1.29 2.37 3.32
CA ASN A 297 0.56 3.63 3.29
C ASN A 297 1.47 4.88 3.25
N PHE A 298 2.79 4.69 3.37
CA PHE A 298 3.75 5.79 3.48
C PHE A 298 4.29 6.18 2.11
N TYR A 299 4.34 7.48 1.87
CA TYR A 299 4.97 8.06 0.70
C TYR A 299 5.63 9.38 1.04
N LEU A 300 6.81 9.61 0.48
CA LEU A 300 7.53 10.86 0.68
C LEU A 300 6.91 11.94 -0.21
N PHE A 301 6.65 13.10 0.36
CA PHE A 301 6.63 14.34 -0.41
C PHE A 301 7.70 15.28 0.14
N LEU A 302 8.56 15.73 -0.78
CA LEU A 302 9.74 16.53 -0.48
C LEU A 302 9.50 17.94 -1.01
N ILE A 303 9.69 18.94 -0.17
CA ILE A 303 9.55 20.36 -0.52
C ILE A 303 10.93 21.03 -0.52
N GLY A 304 11.19 21.79 -1.58
CA GLY A 304 12.39 22.59 -1.77
C GLY A 304 12.50 23.75 -0.78
N ALA A 305 13.68 24.34 -0.70
CA ALA A 305 13.93 25.54 0.11
C ALA A 305 13.18 26.79 -0.42
N ASP A 306 12.67 26.72 -1.65
CA ASP A 306 11.77 27.68 -2.28
C ASP A 306 10.28 27.36 -2.05
N ASP A 307 9.98 26.40 -1.17
CA ASP A 307 8.66 25.91 -0.83
C ASP A 307 7.92 25.19 -1.99
N ASN A 308 8.62 24.86 -3.08
CA ASN A 308 8.05 24.07 -4.18
C ASN A 308 8.19 22.56 -3.97
N TYR A 309 7.21 21.77 -4.36
CA TYR A 309 7.35 20.30 -4.36
C TYR A 309 8.48 19.86 -5.29
N LEU A 310 9.38 19.02 -4.78
CA LEU A 310 10.42 18.32 -5.51
C LEU A 310 10.06 16.86 -5.77
N VAL A 311 9.29 16.25 -4.86
CA VAL A 311 8.86 14.84 -4.95
C VAL A 311 7.41 14.74 -4.51
N HIS A 312 6.62 13.99 -5.28
CA HIS A 312 5.35 13.45 -4.81
C HIS A 312 4.95 12.23 -5.68
N PRO A 313 5.18 10.98 -5.23
CA PRO A 313 5.04 9.79 -6.10
C PRO A 313 3.60 9.46 -6.47
N ILE A 314 2.63 9.86 -5.64
CA ILE A 314 1.19 9.65 -5.89
C ILE A 314 0.59 10.76 -6.78
N PHE A 315 0.96 12.01 -6.53
CA PHE A 315 0.44 13.20 -7.23
C PHE A 315 1.60 13.95 -7.89
N PRO A 316 2.26 13.37 -8.92
CA PRO A 316 3.46 13.94 -9.51
C PRO A 316 3.23 15.28 -10.20
N HIS A 317 1.98 15.65 -10.48
CA HIS A 317 1.61 16.98 -10.99
C HIS A 317 1.77 18.10 -9.94
N LEU A 318 1.93 17.78 -8.66
CA LEU A 318 2.29 18.77 -7.62
C LEU A 318 3.75 19.22 -7.76
N ILE A 319 4.62 18.45 -8.42
CA ILE A 319 6.03 18.78 -8.54
C ILE A 319 6.20 20.12 -9.27
N GLY A 320 6.90 21.05 -8.62
CA GLY A 320 7.11 22.41 -9.09
C GLY A 320 6.06 23.44 -8.64
N THR A 321 5.01 23.05 -7.92
CA THR A 321 4.04 23.99 -7.32
C THR A 321 4.40 24.35 -5.89
N ASP A 322 4.00 25.54 -5.41
CA ASP A 322 4.25 26.00 -4.03
C ASP A 322 3.33 25.26 -3.04
N ILE A 323 3.90 24.64 -2.01
CA ILE A 323 3.15 23.94 -0.95
C ILE A 323 2.12 24.85 -0.29
N LYS A 324 2.37 26.15 -0.14
CA LYS A 324 1.48 27.09 0.56
C LYS A 324 0.18 27.38 -0.18
N GLU A 325 0.11 27.00 -1.45
CA GLU A 325 -1.10 27.10 -2.27
C GLU A 325 -2.01 25.86 -2.10
N VAL A 326 -1.55 24.84 -1.39
CA VAL A 326 -2.33 23.62 -1.11
C VAL A 326 -3.35 23.87 0.00
N VAL A 327 -4.62 23.80 -0.38
CA VAL A 327 -5.79 23.90 0.49
C VAL A 327 -6.60 22.61 0.41
N GLY A 328 -6.94 22.04 1.56
CA GLY A 328 -7.77 20.83 1.70
C GLY A 328 -9.22 21.04 1.26
N SER A 329 -9.98 19.96 1.12
CA SER A 329 -11.36 20.04 0.58
C SER A 329 -12.31 20.81 1.50
N ASP A 330 -12.03 20.75 2.80
CA ASP A 330 -12.71 21.44 3.89
C ASP A 330 -12.30 22.91 4.02
N GLY A 331 -11.38 23.39 3.18
CA GLY A 331 -10.85 24.75 3.21
C GLY A 331 -9.68 24.95 4.18
N GLN A 332 -9.17 23.90 4.82
CA GLN A 332 -7.96 23.99 5.64
C GLN A 332 -6.75 24.37 4.79
N GLU A 333 -6.00 25.39 5.19
CA GLU A 333 -4.75 25.81 4.53
C GLU A 333 -3.57 24.90 4.91
N LEU A 334 -3.75 23.57 4.79
CA LEU A 334 -2.81 22.54 5.26
C LEU A 334 -1.39 22.73 4.72
N GLY A 335 -1.25 23.24 3.50
CA GLY A 335 0.04 23.51 2.91
C GLY A 335 0.84 24.59 3.65
N LYS A 336 0.15 25.63 4.14
CA LYS A 336 0.77 26.66 4.98
C LYS A 336 1.13 26.11 6.35
N GLU A 337 0.33 25.20 6.90
CA GLU A 337 0.63 24.53 8.17
C GLU A 337 1.87 23.65 8.04
N ILE A 338 1.97 22.84 6.98
CA ILE A 338 3.15 22.01 6.69
C ILE A 338 4.40 22.88 6.46
N ALA A 339 4.28 24.02 5.78
CA ALA A 339 5.40 24.93 5.52
C ALA A 339 6.03 25.50 6.82
N LEU A 340 5.32 25.47 7.95
CA LEU A 340 5.83 25.87 9.26
C LEU A 340 6.78 24.84 9.89
N ALA A 341 7.03 23.70 9.24
CA ALA A 341 7.93 22.68 9.75
C ALA A 341 9.32 23.26 10.11
N THR A 342 9.78 22.89 11.30
CA THR A 342 11.10 23.23 11.86
C THR A 342 12.01 22.00 11.88
N GLU A 343 13.25 22.16 12.34
CA GLU A 343 14.18 21.05 12.55
C GLU A 343 13.70 20.08 13.66
N GLU A 344 12.82 20.53 14.56
CA GLU A 344 12.17 19.64 15.52
C GLU A 344 10.98 18.86 14.92
N GLY A 345 10.53 19.25 13.73
CA GLY A 345 9.37 18.68 13.04
C GLY A 345 8.01 19.06 13.65
N ILE A 346 6.95 18.81 12.87
CA ILE A 346 5.56 19.09 13.23
C ILE A 346 4.64 17.96 12.75
N TRP A 347 3.55 17.77 13.48
CA TRP A 347 2.43 16.95 13.04
C TRP A 347 1.31 17.85 12.53
N VAL A 348 0.77 17.53 11.35
CA VAL A 348 -0.36 18.23 10.73
C VAL A 348 -1.41 17.20 10.38
N GLU A 349 -2.65 17.42 10.84
CA GLU A 349 -3.81 16.62 10.50
C GLU A 349 -4.66 17.37 9.48
N TYR A 350 -5.07 16.68 8.41
CA TYR A 350 -5.88 17.25 7.34
C TYR A 350 -6.62 16.15 6.58
N LEU A 351 -7.67 16.52 5.85
CA LEU A 351 -8.33 15.63 4.90
C LEU A 351 -7.50 15.53 3.62
N TRP A 352 -7.26 14.30 3.15
CA TRP A 352 -6.51 14.08 1.93
C TRP A 352 -6.99 12.84 1.17
N PRO A 353 -6.94 12.83 -0.16
CA PRO A 353 -7.22 11.62 -0.93
C PRO A 353 -6.24 10.51 -0.55
N ASN A 354 -6.78 9.36 -0.12
CA ASN A 354 -6.02 8.16 0.13
C ASN A 354 -5.75 7.43 -1.20
N PRO A 355 -4.48 7.18 -1.58
CA PRO A 355 -4.16 6.52 -2.86
C PRO A 355 -4.67 5.08 -2.95
N VAL A 356 -4.90 4.42 -1.81
CA VAL A 356 -5.38 3.03 -1.74
C VAL A 356 -6.90 2.99 -1.82
N SER A 357 -7.60 3.67 -0.91
CA SER A 357 -9.08 3.65 -0.90
C SER A 357 -9.71 4.55 -1.95
N ARG A 358 -8.96 5.53 -2.48
CA ARG A 358 -9.44 6.59 -3.39
C ARG A 358 -10.53 7.47 -2.78
N VAL A 359 -10.62 7.47 -1.46
CA VAL A 359 -11.54 8.27 -0.66
C VAL A 359 -10.74 9.36 0.04
N GLU A 360 -11.35 10.53 0.25
CA GLU A 360 -10.78 11.53 1.12
C GLU A 360 -10.92 11.09 2.58
N GLU A 361 -9.79 10.95 3.25
CA GLU A 361 -9.70 10.44 4.61
C GLU A 361 -8.84 11.36 5.47
N PRO A 362 -9.08 11.40 6.79
CA PRO A 362 -8.16 12.07 7.71
C PRO A 362 -6.77 11.47 7.59
N LYS A 363 -5.80 12.32 7.28
CA LYS A 363 -4.39 12.01 7.19
C LYS A 363 -3.64 12.79 8.27
N ILE A 364 -2.79 12.09 9.00
CA ILE A 364 -1.84 12.69 9.95
C ILE A 364 -0.45 12.61 9.34
N THR A 365 0.17 13.76 9.11
CA THR A 365 1.47 13.90 8.46
C THR A 365 2.51 14.41 9.44
N TRP A 366 3.68 13.76 9.45
CA TRP A 366 4.91 14.29 10.02
C TRP A 366 5.65 15.08 8.95
N ALA A 367 6.01 16.32 9.26
CA ALA A 367 6.85 17.16 8.40
C ALA A 367 8.02 17.71 9.21
N ILE A 368 9.24 17.54 8.71
CA ILE A 368 10.47 18.01 9.36
C ILE A 368 11.34 18.76 8.35
N ARG A 369 11.94 19.86 8.80
CA ARG A 369 12.87 20.64 7.99
C ARG A 369 14.30 20.14 8.21
N HIS A 370 14.99 19.80 7.13
CA HIS A 370 16.39 19.36 7.14
C HIS A 370 17.13 19.95 5.94
N ASP A 371 18.27 20.61 6.18
CA ASP A 371 19.06 21.34 5.18
C ASP A 371 18.23 22.31 4.32
N GLY A 372 17.26 22.99 4.95
CA GLY A 372 16.36 23.93 4.30
C GLY A 372 15.21 23.29 3.50
N LEU A 373 15.21 21.98 3.28
CA LEU A 373 14.15 21.20 2.64
C LEU A 373 13.13 20.72 3.68
N ILE A 374 11.89 20.44 3.27
CA ILE A 374 10.89 19.80 4.14
C ILE A 374 10.67 18.36 3.65
N PHE A 375 10.94 17.40 4.53
CA PHE A 375 10.64 15.99 4.32
C PHE A 375 9.36 15.65 5.05
N ALA A 376 8.38 15.11 4.33
CA ALA A 376 7.09 14.78 4.92
C ALA A 376 6.50 13.46 4.41
N SER A 377 5.82 12.77 5.31
CA SER A 377 5.02 11.57 5.04
C SER A 377 3.91 11.49 6.09
N GLY A 378 2.91 10.66 5.87
CA GLY A 378 1.81 10.51 6.83
C GLY A 378 1.06 9.20 6.66
N TYR A 379 0.12 8.97 7.57
CA TYR A 379 -0.76 7.82 7.57
C TYR A 379 -2.22 8.27 7.58
N TYR A 380 -3.08 7.43 7.01
CA TYR A 380 -4.53 7.65 6.96
C TYR A 380 -5.21 6.93 8.12
N ILE A 381 -6.27 7.54 8.67
CA ILE A 381 -7.10 6.95 9.71
C ILE A 381 -8.35 6.35 9.05
N ALA A 382 -8.26 5.05 8.71
CA ALA A 382 -9.37 4.32 8.07
C ALA A 382 -10.56 4.10 9.03
N GLY A 383 -11.77 4.44 8.57
CA GLY A 383 -13.02 4.17 9.27
C GLY A 383 -13.57 5.31 10.15
N ALA A 384 -13.00 6.53 10.13
CA ALA A 384 -13.85 7.69 10.39
C ALA A 384 -14.94 7.67 9.32
N ASP A 385 -16.21 7.64 9.72
CA ASP A 385 -17.37 7.40 8.83
C ASP A 385 -17.45 8.51 7.76
N ALA A 386 -16.70 8.37 6.67
CA ALA A 386 -16.69 9.29 5.53
C ALA A 386 -17.92 9.05 4.62
N GLY A 387 -18.72 8.02 4.93
CA GLY A 387 -19.77 7.50 4.06
C GLY A 387 -19.21 6.83 2.81
N THR A 388 -20.06 6.06 2.12
CA THR A 388 -19.80 5.71 0.73
C THR A 388 -19.70 7.02 -0.05
N GLN A 389 -18.57 7.24 -0.72
CA GLN A 389 -18.37 8.48 -1.45
C GLN A 389 -19.45 8.60 -2.54
N PRO A 390 -20.02 9.80 -2.77
CA PRO A 390 -21.17 9.96 -3.64
C PRO A 390 -20.96 9.45 -5.08
N TRP A 391 -19.70 9.37 -5.54
CA TRP A 391 -19.36 8.90 -6.88
C TRP A 391 -19.22 7.38 -7.03
N VAL A 392 -19.11 6.61 -5.93
CA VAL A 392 -18.82 5.17 -6.00
C VAL A 392 -19.97 4.38 -6.63
N ASP A 393 -21.21 4.75 -6.32
CA ASP A 393 -22.42 4.10 -6.85
C ASP A 393 -23.20 5.02 -7.81
N ALA A 394 -22.66 6.18 -8.16
CA ALA A 394 -23.35 7.12 -9.04
C ALA A 394 -23.23 6.69 -10.51
N ASP A 395 -24.27 7.00 -11.29
CA ASP A 395 -24.11 7.02 -12.74
C ASP A 395 -23.02 8.05 -13.09
N PRO A 396 -21.93 7.64 -13.78
CA PRO A 396 -20.76 8.50 -13.95
C PRO A 396 -21.06 9.73 -14.81
N ARG A 397 -22.05 9.63 -15.70
CA ARG A 397 -22.50 10.74 -16.54
C ARG A 397 -23.30 11.75 -15.73
N GLU A 398 -24.22 11.30 -14.89
CA GLU A 398 -24.94 12.16 -13.95
C GLU A 398 -24.01 12.81 -12.93
N TYR A 399 -23.04 12.04 -12.41
CA TYR A 399 -22.06 12.55 -11.46
C TYR A 399 -21.17 13.65 -12.04
N THR A 400 -20.75 13.49 -13.30
CA THR A 400 -19.97 14.51 -14.03
C THR A 400 -20.72 15.84 -14.10
N VAL A 401 -22.03 15.81 -14.39
CA VAL A 401 -22.85 17.02 -14.43
C VAL A 401 -22.94 17.66 -13.04
N GLN A 402 -23.22 16.88 -12.00
CA GLN A 402 -23.28 17.37 -10.62
C GLN A 402 -21.94 17.98 -10.15
N TYR A 403 -20.82 17.39 -10.55
CA TYR A 403 -19.48 17.91 -10.26
C TYR A 403 -19.27 19.29 -10.91
N VAL A 404 -19.64 19.43 -12.18
CA VAL A 404 -19.55 20.70 -12.92
C VAL A 404 -20.52 21.75 -12.36
N GLU A 405 -21.75 21.36 -11.99
CA GLU A 405 -22.73 22.25 -11.37
C GLU A 405 -22.23 22.78 -10.02
N ARG A 406 -21.61 21.94 -9.17
CA ARG A 406 -20.98 22.38 -7.92
C ARG A 406 -19.87 23.41 -8.15
N ALA A 407 -19.12 23.29 -9.25
CA ALA A 407 -18.11 24.28 -9.61
C ALA A 407 -18.74 25.64 -9.98
N ILE A 408 -19.83 25.62 -10.74
CA ILE A 408 -20.60 26.81 -11.09
C ILE A 408 -21.23 27.43 -9.84
N GLU A 409 -21.81 26.63 -8.95
CA GLU A 409 -22.38 27.09 -7.67
C GLU A 409 -21.32 27.76 -6.79
N ARG A 410 -20.12 27.18 -6.71
CA ARG A 410 -19.00 27.79 -5.98
C ARG A 410 -18.59 29.12 -6.60
N TYR A 411 -18.46 29.19 -7.93
CA TYR A 411 -18.19 30.44 -8.63
C TYR A 411 -19.26 31.51 -8.33
N GLN A 412 -20.54 31.14 -8.35
CA GLN A 412 -21.64 32.07 -8.05
C GLN A 412 -21.65 32.52 -6.59
N ARG A 413 -21.33 31.62 -5.65
CA ARG A 413 -21.36 31.88 -4.20
C ARG A 413 -20.17 32.70 -3.74
N ASP A 414 -18.97 32.34 -4.20
CA ASP A 414 -17.69 32.82 -3.63
C ASP A 414 -16.85 33.63 -4.62
N GLY A 415 -17.23 33.67 -5.90
CA GLY A 415 -16.52 34.38 -6.97
C GLY A 415 -15.41 33.57 -7.65
N LEU A 416 -14.88 34.15 -8.74
CA LEU A 416 -13.88 33.53 -9.61
C LEU A 416 -12.62 33.10 -8.88
N GLU A 417 -12.04 33.97 -8.04
CA GLU A 417 -10.78 33.69 -7.33
C GLU A 417 -10.90 32.46 -6.41
N SER A 418 -12.01 32.33 -5.66
CA SER A 418 -12.26 31.15 -4.81
C SER A 418 -12.41 29.87 -5.63
N MET A 419 -13.08 29.95 -6.79
CA MET A 419 -13.23 28.81 -7.69
C MET A 419 -11.87 28.38 -8.26
N LEU A 420 -11.09 29.33 -8.78
CA LEU A 420 -9.76 29.07 -9.35
C LEU A 420 -8.80 28.47 -8.33
N ASN A 421 -8.76 28.99 -7.11
CA ASN A 421 -7.85 28.49 -6.07
C ASN A 421 -8.15 27.03 -5.70
N PHE A 422 -9.43 26.67 -5.60
CA PHE A 422 -9.80 25.32 -5.24
C PHE A 422 -9.68 24.33 -6.38
N TYR A 423 -10.21 24.65 -7.57
CA TYR A 423 -10.19 23.71 -8.68
C TYR A 423 -8.83 23.56 -9.35
N ASN A 424 -7.86 24.41 -9.00
CA ASN A 424 -6.44 24.15 -9.28
C ASN A 424 -5.70 23.46 -8.13
N SER A 425 -6.38 23.13 -7.04
CA SER A 425 -5.83 22.31 -5.97
C SER A 425 -6.22 20.84 -6.14
N VAL A 426 -5.39 19.96 -5.60
CA VAL A 426 -5.65 18.50 -5.57
C VAL A 426 -6.86 18.12 -4.73
N ALA A 427 -7.30 18.99 -3.82
CA ALA A 427 -8.50 18.77 -3.04
C ALA A 427 -9.78 18.86 -3.88
N SER A 428 -9.69 19.35 -5.12
CA SER A 428 -10.84 19.34 -6.03
C SER A 428 -11.10 17.97 -6.66
N PHE A 429 -10.15 17.03 -6.62
CA PHE A 429 -10.38 15.71 -7.21
C PHE A 429 -11.38 14.90 -6.37
N GLU A 430 -12.37 14.32 -7.04
CA GLU A 430 -13.29 13.35 -6.45
C GLU A 430 -13.15 12.07 -7.27
N GLY A 431 -12.42 11.07 -6.78
CA GLY A 431 -12.08 9.87 -7.57
C GLY A 431 -11.29 10.22 -8.83
N GLU A 432 -11.91 10.05 -10.00
CA GLU A 432 -11.34 10.40 -11.31
C GLU A 432 -11.82 11.75 -11.87
N TRP A 433 -12.79 12.38 -11.20
CA TRP A 433 -13.36 13.66 -11.61
C TRP A 433 -12.47 14.82 -11.15
N TYR A 434 -12.20 15.72 -12.09
CA TYR A 434 -11.54 16.99 -11.84
C TYR A 434 -12.04 18.03 -12.84
N LEU A 435 -12.04 19.29 -12.43
CA LEU A 435 -12.48 20.39 -13.29
C LEU A 435 -11.35 20.80 -14.24
N PHE A 436 -11.70 21.15 -15.47
CA PHE A 436 -10.92 22.05 -16.29
C PHE A 436 -11.83 23.14 -16.84
N GLY A 437 -11.29 24.34 -17.02
CA GLY A 437 -12.11 25.49 -17.33
C GLY A 437 -11.35 26.63 -17.96
N THR A 438 -12.07 27.41 -18.77
CA THR A 438 -11.53 28.52 -19.55
C THR A 438 -12.32 29.80 -19.33
N ASP A 439 -11.72 30.94 -19.70
CA ASP A 439 -12.44 32.20 -19.76
C ASP A 439 -13.24 32.36 -21.07
N ALA A 440 -13.88 33.52 -21.24
CA ALA A 440 -14.66 33.84 -22.43
C ALA A 440 -13.85 33.96 -23.73
N ASN A 441 -12.52 33.97 -23.65
CA ASN A 441 -11.61 33.92 -24.78
C ASN A 441 -10.96 32.53 -24.94
N ASP A 442 -11.53 31.51 -24.29
CA ASP A 442 -11.07 30.13 -24.38
C ASP A 442 -9.67 29.88 -23.80
N ILE A 443 -9.18 30.79 -22.94
CA ILE A 443 -7.90 30.60 -22.25
C ILE A 443 -8.12 29.77 -20.98
N TYR A 444 -7.37 28.68 -20.81
CA TYR A 444 -7.39 27.86 -19.61
C TYR A 444 -7.03 28.67 -18.36
N HIS A 445 -7.87 28.57 -17.34
CA HIS A 445 -7.60 29.05 -15.98
C HIS A 445 -7.65 27.94 -14.94
N VAL A 446 -8.26 26.80 -15.28
CA VAL A 446 -8.33 25.63 -14.41
C VAL A 446 -7.86 24.40 -15.18
N HIS A 447 -6.84 23.72 -14.67
CA HIS A 447 -6.49 22.37 -15.11
C HIS A 447 -5.56 21.66 -14.10
N PRO A 448 -6.08 21.12 -12.99
CA PRO A 448 -5.27 20.65 -11.87
C PRO A 448 -4.38 19.44 -12.23
N LEU A 449 -4.81 18.60 -13.18
CA LEU A 449 -3.98 17.47 -13.64
C LEU A 449 -2.80 17.88 -14.52
N LEU A 450 -2.94 18.97 -15.27
CA LEU A 450 -1.94 19.44 -16.26
C LEU A 450 -1.83 20.97 -16.16
N PRO A 451 -1.24 21.50 -15.07
CA PRO A 451 -1.18 22.94 -14.83
C PRO A 451 -0.50 23.72 -15.95
N ARG A 452 0.39 23.07 -16.73
CA ARG A 452 1.01 23.64 -17.94
C ARG A 452 0.04 24.13 -19.02
N LEU A 453 -1.22 23.68 -18.99
CA LEU A 453 -2.25 24.15 -19.91
C LEU A 453 -2.80 25.52 -19.50
N ILE A 454 -2.66 25.92 -18.25
CA ILE A 454 -3.13 27.22 -17.76
C ILE A 454 -2.43 28.35 -18.55
N GLY A 455 -3.23 29.29 -19.06
CA GLY A 455 -2.76 30.38 -19.93
C GLY A 455 -2.68 30.04 -21.42
N THR A 456 -2.96 28.79 -21.82
CA THR A 456 -3.06 28.39 -23.24
C THR A 456 -4.51 28.43 -23.73
N ASP A 457 -4.71 28.55 -25.04
CA ASP A 457 -6.03 28.51 -25.67
C ASP A 457 -6.49 27.05 -25.83
N ILE A 458 -7.68 26.70 -25.33
CA ILE A 458 -8.20 25.33 -25.46
C ILE A 458 -8.34 24.92 -26.91
N ASN A 459 -8.57 25.84 -27.85
CA ASN A 459 -8.70 25.52 -29.27
C ASN A 459 -7.41 24.94 -29.90
N ASP A 460 -6.27 25.12 -29.25
CA ASP A 460 -4.98 24.58 -29.67
C ASP A 460 -4.72 23.16 -29.13
N VAL A 461 -5.58 22.64 -28.25
CA VAL A 461 -5.44 21.29 -27.70
C VAL A 461 -5.94 20.24 -28.68
N VAL A 462 -5.00 19.40 -29.11
CA VAL A 462 -5.23 18.25 -30.00
C VAL A 462 -4.83 16.99 -29.26
N GLY A 463 -5.70 15.98 -29.28
CA GLY A 463 -5.43 14.66 -28.71
C GLY A 463 -4.27 13.97 -29.41
N SER A 464 -3.67 12.97 -28.77
CA SER A 464 -2.58 12.19 -29.37
C SER A 464 -2.97 11.47 -30.67
N ASP A 465 -4.26 11.18 -30.82
CA ASP A 465 -4.91 10.59 -31.99
C ASP A 465 -5.18 11.62 -33.11
N GLY A 466 -4.81 12.89 -32.91
CA GLY A 466 -5.05 13.98 -33.84
C GLY A 466 -6.47 14.57 -33.76
N PHE A 467 -7.31 14.12 -32.83
CA PHE A 467 -8.63 14.68 -32.62
C PHE A 467 -8.54 16.10 -32.07
N GLU A 468 -9.22 17.06 -32.70
CA GLU A 468 -9.27 18.48 -32.26
C GLU A 468 -10.20 18.65 -31.03
N LEU A 469 -9.92 17.90 -29.96
CA LEU A 469 -10.75 17.83 -28.75
C LEU A 469 -11.00 19.20 -28.13
N GLY A 470 -10.00 20.08 -28.20
CA GLY A 470 -10.08 21.43 -27.69
C GLY A 470 -11.19 22.25 -28.34
N LYS A 471 -11.29 22.20 -29.68
CA LYS A 471 -12.35 22.87 -30.43
C LYS A 471 -13.71 22.23 -30.20
N ALA A 472 -13.77 20.91 -30.05
CA ALA A 472 -15.00 20.19 -29.75
C ALA A 472 -15.57 20.62 -28.38
N LEU A 473 -14.72 20.79 -27.37
CA LEU A 473 -15.11 21.26 -26.05
C LEU A 473 -15.42 22.78 -26.05
N ALA A 474 -14.63 23.60 -26.74
CA ALA A 474 -14.85 25.06 -26.84
C ALA A 474 -16.20 25.43 -27.51
N ALA A 475 -16.76 24.52 -28.31
CA ALA A 475 -18.10 24.67 -28.90
C ALA A 475 -19.26 24.57 -27.89
N ALA A 476 -18.97 24.32 -26.61
CA ALA A 476 -19.96 24.30 -25.54
C ALA A 476 -20.80 25.59 -25.50
N THR A 477 -22.10 25.41 -25.27
CA THR A 477 -23.06 26.49 -24.99
C THR A 477 -23.56 26.38 -23.55
N GLU A 478 -24.55 27.20 -23.16
CA GLU A 478 -25.26 27.04 -21.88
C GLU A 478 -26.03 25.71 -21.77
N GLU A 479 -26.31 25.03 -22.89
CA GLU A 479 -26.92 23.69 -22.89
C GLU A 479 -25.89 22.57 -22.66
N GLY A 480 -24.60 22.91 -22.77
CA GLY A 480 -23.48 22.00 -22.65
C GLY A 480 -23.25 21.10 -23.87
N VAL A 481 -22.13 20.38 -23.85
CA VAL A 481 -21.70 19.43 -24.89
C VAL A 481 -21.00 18.24 -24.25
N TRP A 482 -21.18 17.06 -24.83
CA TRP A 482 -20.46 15.85 -24.47
C TRP A 482 -19.47 15.51 -25.58
N VAL A 483 -18.23 15.20 -25.20
CA VAL A 483 -17.15 14.89 -26.14
C VAL A 483 -16.37 13.69 -25.59
N GLU A 484 -16.15 12.68 -26.42
CA GLU A 484 -15.26 11.56 -26.13
C GLU A 484 -13.88 11.85 -26.74
N TYR A 485 -12.82 11.65 -25.98
CA TYR A 485 -11.45 11.92 -26.42
C TYR A 485 -10.44 11.12 -25.61
N GLN A 486 -9.23 10.93 -26.16
CA GLN A 486 -8.11 10.35 -25.43
C GLN A 486 -7.52 11.37 -24.45
N TRP A 487 -7.34 10.98 -23.19
CA TRP A 487 -6.77 11.85 -22.16
C TRP A 487 -6.05 11.08 -21.06
N PRO A 488 -5.01 11.65 -20.42
CA PRO A 488 -4.35 11.02 -19.29
C PRO A 488 -5.30 10.83 -18.10
N HIS A 489 -5.45 9.59 -17.64
CA HIS A 489 -6.16 9.26 -16.40
C HIS A 489 -5.44 9.90 -15.20
N PRO A 490 -6.14 10.54 -14.25
CA PRO A 490 -5.49 11.34 -13.21
C PRO A 490 -4.65 10.53 -12.23
N VAL A 491 -4.94 9.23 -12.09
CA VAL A 491 -4.20 8.31 -11.20
C VAL A 491 -3.06 7.58 -11.92
N THR A 492 -3.29 7.08 -13.13
CA THR A 492 -2.33 6.20 -13.83
C THR A 492 -1.47 6.96 -14.83
N LEU A 493 -1.88 8.19 -15.17
CA LEU A 493 -1.32 9.05 -16.22
C LEU A 493 -1.29 8.42 -17.62
N GLN A 494 -1.89 7.24 -17.78
CA GLN A 494 -2.04 6.63 -19.06
C GLN A 494 -3.10 7.35 -19.86
N GLU A 495 -2.80 7.53 -21.13
CA GLU A 495 -3.77 8.02 -22.07
C GLU A 495 -4.80 6.94 -22.37
N VAL A 496 -6.06 7.28 -22.09
CA VAL A 496 -7.23 6.41 -22.20
C VAL A 496 -8.43 7.23 -22.62
N THR A 497 -9.50 6.55 -23.05
CA THR A 497 -10.74 7.22 -23.41
C THR A 497 -11.37 7.90 -22.20
N LYS A 498 -11.68 9.19 -22.35
CA LYS A 498 -12.42 10.01 -21.41
C LYS A 498 -13.69 10.54 -22.09
N VAL A 499 -14.80 10.49 -21.38
CA VAL A 499 -16.05 11.15 -21.78
C VAL A 499 -16.19 12.44 -20.98
N GLY A 500 -15.97 13.58 -21.64
CA GLY A 500 -16.04 14.91 -21.04
C GLY A 500 -17.38 15.60 -21.29
N TYR A 501 -17.84 16.33 -20.28
CA TYR A 501 -18.94 17.30 -20.37
C TYR A 501 -18.38 18.71 -20.21
N ALA A 502 -18.71 19.61 -21.11
CA ALA A 502 -18.37 21.03 -21.03
C ALA A 502 -19.63 21.89 -21.17
N VAL A 503 -19.74 22.94 -20.36
CA VAL A 503 -20.87 23.89 -20.39
C VAL A 503 -20.37 25.31 -20.16
N ARG A 504 -21.03 26.28 -20.79
CA ARG A 504 -20.75 27.70 -20.55
C ARG A 504 -21.68 28.29 -19.50
N HIS A 505 -21.12 29.10 -18.62
CA HIS A 505 -21.86 29.90 -17.65
C HIS A 505 -21.13 31.24 -17.44
N ASP A 506 -21.84 32.37 -17.55
CA ASP A 506 -21.25 33.72 -17.50
C ASP A 506 -20.05 33.93 -18.46
N GLY A 507 -20.06 33.23 -19.59
CA GLY A 507 -18.97 33.26 -20.58
C GLY A 507 -17.78 32.37 -20.23
N LEU A 508 -17.65 31.89 -18.99
CA LEU A 508 -16.65 30.89 -18.60
C LEU A 508 -17.08 29.50 -19.08
N LEU A 509 -16.11 28.65 -19.42
CA LEU A 509 -16.34 27.24 -19.70
C LEU A 509 -15.98 26.42 -18.46
N PHE A 510 -16.89 25.55 -18.03
CA PHE A 510 -16.69 24.59 -16.96
C PHE A 510 -16.80 23.19 -17.55
N ALA A 511 -15.83 22.34 -17.26
CA ALA A 511 -15.83 20.99 -17.81
C ALA A 511 -15.19 19.97 -16.88
N SER A 512 -15.69 18.75 -16.92
CA SER A 512 -15.16 17.57 -16.22
C SER A 512 -15.46 16.34 -17.06
N GLY A 513 -15.07 15.15 -16.61
CA GLY A 513 -15.41 13.92 -17.29
C GLY A 513 -15.02 12.68 -16.50
N TYR A 514 -15.46 11.54 -16.99
CA TYR A 514 -15.22 10.22 -16.43
C TYR A 514 -14.52 9.33 -17.45
N TYR A 515 -13.93 8.24 -16.99
CA TYR A 515 -13.24 7.26 -17.82
C TYR A 515 -14.09 6.00 -17.88
N PRO A 516 -14.73 5.69 -19.02
CA PRO A 516 -15.70 4.60 -19.09
C PRO A 516 -15.10 3.25 -18.69
N THR A 517 -15.76 2.58 -17.74
CA THR A 517 -15.66 1.14 -17.50
C THR A 517 -16.80 0.43 -18.21
N VAL A 518 -16.58 -0.80 -18.68
CA VAL A 518 -17.59 -1.56 -19.45
C VAL A 518 -18.16 -2.64 -18.55
N ASP A 519 -19.45 -2.56 -18.22
CA ASP A 519 -20.12 -3.43 -17.22
C ASP A 519 -20.05 -4.93 -17.55
N ASP A 520 -20.10 -5.27 -18.85
CA ASP A 520 -19.88 -6.63 -19.38
C ASP A 520 -18.92 -6.55 -20.57
N PRO A 521 -17.60 -6.54 -20.31
CA PRO A 521 -16.60 -6.36 -21.35
C PRO A 521 -16.55 -7.56 -22.30
N GLU A 522 -16.96 -8.75 -21.84
CA GLU A 522 -17.03 -9.94 -22.68
C GLU A 522 -18.14 -9.80 -23.74
N ALA A 523 -19.36 -9.47 -23.31
CA ALA A 523 -20.49 -9.29 -24.21
C ALA A 523 -20.28 -8.12 -25.16
N HIS A 524 -19.70 -7.02 -24.67
CA HIS A 524 -19.40 -5.85 -25.48
C HIS A 524 -18.36 -6.17 -26.57
N THR A 525 -17.27 -6.87 -26.23
CA THR A 525 -16.24 -7.27 -27.22
C THR A 525 -16.85 -8.10 -28.35
N LYS A 526 -17.70 -9.08 -28.00
CA LYS A 526 -18.40 -9.92 -28.99
C LYS A 526 -19.31 -9.10 -29.90
N ALA A 527 -20.08 -8.17 -29.33
CA ALA A 527 -20.96 -7.30 -30.10
C ALA A 527 -20.17 -6.38 -31.05
N TYR A 528 -19.05 -5.81 -30.58
CA TYR A 528 -18.18 -4.95 -31.37
C TYR A 528 -17.51 -5.70 -32.54
N VAL A 529 -17.06 -6.95 -32.33
CA VAL A 529 -16.58 -7.82 -33.42
C VAL A 529 -17.70 -8.17 -34.41
N GLN A 530 -18.90 -8.48 -33.91
CA GLN A 530 -20.05 -8.78 -34.77
C GLN A 530 -20.46 -7.56 -35.62
N GLN A 531 -20.40 -6.36 -35.07
CA GLN A 531 -20.68 -5.12 -35.81
C GLN A 531 -19.72 -4.91 -36.99
N ALA A 532 -18.44 -5.27 -36.85
CA ALA A 532 -17.47 -5.20 -37.93
C ALA A 532 -17.78 -6.19 -39.06
N ILE A 533 -18.19 -7.41 -38.68
CA ILE A 533 -18.65 -8.44 -39.62
C ILE A 533 -19.91 -7.98 -40.35
N ASP A 534 -20.90 -7.45 -39.63
CA ASP A 534 -22.13 -6.92 -40.22
C ASP A 534 -21.86 -5.72 -41.15
N TYR A 535 -20.86 -4.89 -40.81
CA TYR A 535 -20.40 -3.79 -41.66
C TYR A 535 -19.73 -4.31 -42.94
N TYR A 536 -18.88 -5.34 -42.82
CA TYR A 536 -18.29 -6.03 -43.97
C TYR A 536 -19.38 -6.61 -44.89
N ASP A 537 -20.36 -7.31 -44.35
CA ASP A 537 -21.44 -7.93 -45.14
C ASP A 537 -22.30 -6.91 -45.88
N ARG A 538 -22.45 -5.71 -45.31
CA ARG A 538 -23.27 -4.64 -45.88
C ARG A 538 -22.53 -3.79 -46.90
N GLU A 539 -21.29 -3.38 -46.58
CA GLU A 539 -20.55 -2.35 -47.32
C GLU A 539 -19.34 -2.92 -48.09
N GLY A 540 -18.93 -4.14 -47.78
CA GLY A 540 -17.79 -4.83 -48.39
C GLY A 540 -16.43 -4.50 -47.77
N ALA A 541 -15.41 -5.27 -48.18
CA ALA A 541 -14.05 -5.19 -47.65
C ALA A 541 -13.43 -3.79 -47.73
N GLU A 542 -13.56 -3.10 -48.87
CA GLU A 542 -12.91 -1.80 -49.10
C GLU A 542 -13.44 -0.74 -48.11
N ALA A 543 -14.76 -0.68 -47.91
CA ALA A 543 -15.37 0.25 -46.96
C ALA A 543 -15.01 -0.11 -45.52
N MET A 544 -15.05 -1.40 -45.17
CA MET A 544 -14.68 -1.90 -43.85
C MET A 544 -13.24 -1.51 -43.49
N LEU A 545 -12.28 -1.78 -44.38
CA LEU A 545 -10.87 -1.45 -44.17
C LEU A 545 -10.63 0.07 -44.13
N ALA A 546 -11.40 0.85 -44.89
CA ALA A 546 -11.33 2.31 -44.85
C ALA A 546 -11.84 2.88 -43.51
N PHE A 547 -12.84 2.24 -42.88
CA PHE A 547 -13.37 2.68 -41.59
C PHE A 547 -12.51 2.21 -40.41
N TYR A 548 -12.20 0.91 -40.33
CA TYR A 548 -11.46 0.30 -39.21
C TYR A 548 -9.96 0.62 -39.17
N ASN A 549 -9.45 1.39 -40.13
CA ASN A 549 -8.12 2.03 -40.08
C ASN A 549 -8.19 3.51 -39.65
N THR A 550 -9.31 3.94 -39.06
CA THR A 550 -9.47 5.31 -38.56
C THR A 550 -9.76 5.33 -37.05
N PRO A 551 -9.38 6.41 -36.34
CA PRO A 551 -9.74 6.58 -34.93
C PRO A 551 -11.25 6.52 -34.66
N ALA A 552 -12.07 6.92 -35.63
CA ALA A 552 -13.53 6.89 -35.52
C ALA A 552 -14.13 5.48 -35.39
N SER A 553 -13.33 4.44 -35.64
CA SER A 553 -13.73 3.05 -35.42
C SER A 553 -13.57 2.58 -33.98
N ILE A 554 -12.80 3.30 -33.15
CA ILE A 554 -12.49 2.93 -31.77
C ILE A 554 -13.68 3.29 -30.86
N GLU A 555 -14.06 2.37 -29.98
CA GLU A 555 -15.11 2.57 -28.98
C GLU A 555 -14.50 2.34 -27.59
N GLY A 556 -14.30 3.39 -26.77
CA GLY A 556 -13.67 3.20 -25.46
C GLY A 556 -12.27 2.58 -25.56
N SER A 557 -12.07 1.42 -24.92
CA SER A 557 -10.83 0.63 -24.98
C SER A 557 -10.83 -0.44 -26.10
N PHE A 558 -11.93 -0.55 -26.86
CA PHE A 558 -12.10 -1.55 -27.92
C PHE A 558 -11.70 -0.99 -29.28
N TRP A 559 -10.85 -1.75 -29.95
CA TRP A 559 -10.41 -1.45 -31.31
C TRP A 559 -10.22 -2.75 -32.08
N MET A 560 -10.24 -2.67 -33.40
CA MET A 560 -10.23 -3.85 -34.27
C MET A 560 -8.83 -4.16 -34.79
N LEU A 561 -8.44 -5.42 -34.69
CA LEU A 561 -7.30 -6.00 -35.41
C LEU A 561 -7.85 -7.01 -36.43
N ILE A 562 -7.56 -6.75 -37.72
CA ILE A 562 -8.07 -7.57 -38.83
C ILE A 562 -6.91 -8.18 -39.61
N VAL A 563 -6.96 -9.50 -39.80
CA VAL A 563 -6.05 -10.24 -40.68
C VAL A 563 -6.78 -10.56 -41.98
N GLY A 564 -6.16 -10.27 -43.11
CA GLY A 564 -6.72 -10.54 -44.43
C GLY A 564 -6.55 -12.00 -44.87
N PRO A 565 -7.17 -12.40 -46.00
CA PRO A 565 -7.11 -13.77 -46.51
C PRO A 565 -5.71 -14.29 -46.84
N GLU A 566 -4.74 -13.39 -47.05
CA GLU A 566 -3.34 -13.73 -47.30
C GLU A 566 -2.54 -13.99 -46.01
N GLY A 567 -3.14 -13.76 -44.84
CA GLY A 567 -2.53 -13.95 -43.53
C GLY A 567 -1.76 -12.73 -43.01
N ASP A 568 -1.89 -11.57 -43.65
CA ASP A 568 -1.28 -10.30 -43.24
C ASP A 568 -2.28 -9.39 -42.52
N PHE A 569 -1.81 -8.53 -41.62
CA PHE A 569 -2.67 -7.52 -40.99
C PHE A 569 -3.13 -6.48 -42.02
N VAL A 570 -4.44 -6.24 -42.09
CA VAL A 570 -5.08 -5.33 -43.05
C VAL A 570 -5.85 -4.19 -42.39
N ALA A 571 -6.20 -4.30 -41.10
CA ALA A 571 -6.69 -3.17 -40.32
C ALA A 571 -6.17 -3.20 -38.87
N SER A 572 -5.75 -2.03 -38.41
CA SER A 572 -5.24 -1.81 -37.05
C SER A 572 -5.15 -0.30 -36.80
N ALA A 573 -6.19 0.29 -36.17
CA ALA A 573 -6.23 1.73 -35.94
C ALA A 573 -5.19 2.20 -34.90
N LEU A 574 -4.86 1.38 -33.89
CA LEU A 574 -3.94 1.72 -32.81
C LEU A 574 -2.50 1.19 -33.01
N ALA A 575 -2.30 0.25 -33.93
CA ALA A 575 -0.98 -0.28 -34.27
C ALA A 575 -0.80 -0.30 -35.80
N PRO A 576 -0.79 0.86 -36.47
CA PRO A 576 -0.67 0.94 -37.93
C PRO A 576 0.64 0.36 -38.46
N GLU A 577 1.67 0.24 -37.63
CA GLU A 577 2.94 -0.43 -37.95
C GLU A 577 2.79 -1.92 -38.28
N LEU A 578 1.72 -2.57 -37.81
CA LEU A 578 1.43 -3.98 -38.12
C LEU A 578 0.93 -4.16 -39.56
N LEU A 579 0.38 -3.13 -40.19
CA LEU A 579 -0.26 -3.24 -41.50
C LEU A 579 0.68 -3.78 -42.57
N GLY A 580 0.24 -4.82 -43.28
CA GLY A 580 1.01 -5.54 -44.29
C GLY A 580 2.07 -6.50 -43.74
N GLN A 581 2.19 -6.65 -42.42
CA GLN A 581 3.04 -7.68 -41.83
C GLN A 581 2.29 -9.02 -41.70
N PRO A 582 2.98 -10.17 -41.85
CA PRO A 582 2.36 -11.47 -41.64
C PRO A 582 1.95 -11.65 -40.18
N ALA A 583 0.68 -12.00 -39.94
CA ALA A 583 0.15 -12.27 -38.60
C ALA A 583 0.96 -13.34 -37.88
N SER A 584 1.45 -14.35 -38.61
CA SER A 584 2.34 -15.40 -38.09
C SER A 584 3.63 -14.91 -37.42
N THR A 585 4.00 -13.64 -37.56
CA THR A 585 5.17 -13.04 -36.88
C THR A 585 4.82 -12.35 -35.56
N PHE A 586 3.53 -12.16 -35.28
CA PHE A 586 3.06 -11.50 -34.07
C PHE A 586 3.22 -12.41 -32.84
N ARG A 587 3.95 -11.92 -31.83
CA ARG A 587 4.30 -12.67 -30.61
C ARG A 587 4.06 -11.81 -29.37
N GLY A 588 3.64 -12.45 -28.28
CA GLY A 588 3.49 -11.81 -26.98
C GLY A 588 4.83 -11.42 -26.35
N ILE A 589 4.85 -10.30 -25.61
CA ILE A 589 6.08 -9.63 -25.15
C ILE A 589 6.77 -10.38 -23.99
N LEU A 590 6.01 -11.03 -23.10
CA LEU A 590 6.54 -11.56 -21.85
C LEU A 590 6.92 -13.05 -21.90
N ALA A 591 6.36 -13.80 -22.85
CA ALA A 591 6.58 -15.25 -22.97
C ALA A 591 6.73 -15.75 -24.42
N GLY A 592 6.71 -14.86 -25.42
CA GLY A 592 6.77 -15.25 -26.83
C GLY A 592 5.52 -16.02 -27.29
N GLU A 593 4.38 -15.78 -26.64
CA GLU A 593 3.11 -16.45 -26.95
C GLU A 593 2.75 -16.28 -28.43
N PRO A 594 2.29 -17.34 -29.10
CA PRO A 594 2.08 -17.35 -30.54
C PRO A 594 0.74 -16.69 -30.94
N ILE A 595 0.52 -15.44 -30.53
CA ILE A 595 -0.73 -14.69 -30.78
C ILE A 595 -1.11 -14.74 -32.27
N GLY A 596 -0.12 -14.59 -33.15
CA GLY A 596 -0.29 -14.72 -34.58
C GLY A 596 -0.81 -16.09 -35.07
N ASP A 597 -0.36 -17.18 -34.44
CA ASP A 597 -0.78 -18.52 -34.83
C ASP A 597 -2.23 -18.79 -34.38
N GLU A 598 -2.64 -18.23 -33.23
CA GLU A 598 -4.03 -18.28 -32.73
C GLU A 598 -4.99 -17.47 -33.60
N LEU A 599 -4.59 -16.26 -34.03
CA LEU A 599 -5.34 -15.48 -35.03
C LEU A 599 -5.54 -16.29 -36.32
N LEU A 600 -4.51 -16.99 -36.80
CA LEU A 600 -4.59 -17.81 -38.01
C LEU A 600 -5.36 -19.12 -37.81
N ALA A 601 -5.63 -19.53 -36.58
CA ALA A 601 -6.44 -20.70 -36.23
C ALA A 601 -7.93 -20.37 -36.02
N ALA A 602 -8.34 -19.13 -36.34
CA ALA A 602 -9.72 -18.65 -36.21
C ALA A 602 -10.77 -19.55 -36.89
N THR A 603 -11.96 -19.59 -36.28
CA THR A 603 -13.12 -20.34 -36.77
C THR A 603 -14.33 -19.41 -36.91
N GLU A 604 -15.32 -19.82 -37.72
CA GLU A 604 -16.58 -19.06 -37.88
C GLU A 604 -17.42 -19.00 -36.59
N GLU A 605 -17.28 -19.99 -35.70
CA GLU A 605 -17.95 -19.99 -34.39
C GLU A 605 -17.33 -18.98 -33.41
N GLY A 606 -16.09 -18.56 -33.68
CA GLY A 606 -15.28 -17.72 -32.82
C GLY A 606 -14.75 -18.44 -31.58
N HIS A 607 -13.66 -17.92 -31.02
CA HIS A 607 -13.13 -18.39 -29.74
C HIS A 607 -12.41 -17.30 -28.97
N TRP A 608 -12.29 -17.50 -27.66
CA TRP A 608 -11.50 -16.66 -26.76
C TRP A 608 -10.07 -17.17 -26.69
N PHE A 609 -9.12 -16.25 -26.77
CA PHE A 609 -7.72 -16.49 -26.50
C PHE A 609 -7.24 -15.52 -25.41
N GLN A 610 -6.60 -16.04 -24.38
CA GLN A 610 -6.02 -15.24 -23.30
C GLN A 610 -4.51 -15.17 -23.47
N TYR A 611 -3.97 -13.97 -23.38
CA TYR A 611 -2.53 -13.74 -23.38
C TYR A 611 -2.16 -12.65 -22.37
N VAL A 612 -0.88 -12.59 -22.02
CA VAL A 612 -0.37 -11.57 -21.10
C VAL A 612 0.29 -10.42 -21.84
N TRP A 613 -0.08 -9.21 -21.47
CA TRP A 613 0.55 -7.99 -21.98
C TRP A 613 1.24 -7.25 -20.84
N PRO A 614 2.39 -6.59 -21.07
CA PRO A 614 3.00 -5.76 -20.04
C PRO A 614 1.98 -4.75 -19.52
N ASN A 615 1.72 -4.79 -18.21
CA ASN A 615 0.89 -3.78 -17.59
C ASN A 615 1.70 -2.50 -17.52
N GLN A 616 1.33 -1.52 -18.34
CA GLN A 616 2.00 -0.23 -18.33
C GLN A 616 1.50 0.65 -17.15
N ARG A 617 0.48 0.20 -16.37
CA ARG A 617 -0.18 0.91 -15.22
C ARG A 617 0.36 0.49 -13.85
N GLN A 618 0.96 -0.69 -13.73
CA GLN A 618 1.47 -1.30 -12.49
C GLN A 618 2.72 -2.15 -12.83
N SER A 619 3.62 -2.39 -11.89
CA SER A 619 4.66 -3.41 -12.06
C SER A 619 4.02 -4.81 -12.14
N GLY A 620 3.73 -5.30 -13.35
CA GLY A 620 3.01 -6.55 -13.56
C GLY A 620 2.56 -6.82 -15.00
N VAL A 621 1.59 -7.71 -15.18
CA VAL A 621 1.07 -8.13 -16.48
C VAL A 621 -0.46 -7.97 -16.51
N LEU A 622 -1.02 -7.48 -17.61
CA LEU A 622 -2.46 -7.48 -17.87
C LEU A 622 -2.85 -8.81 -18.52
N VAL A 623 -3.94 -9.40 -18.06
CA VAL A 623 -4.59 -10.49 -18.78
C VAL A 623 -5.46 -9.87 -19.87
N VAL A 624 -5.11 -10.14 -21.12
CA VAL A 624 -5.86 -9.70 -22.30
C VAL A 624 -6.76 -10.83 -22.75
N ASN A 625 -8.05 -10.57 -22.84
CA ASN A 625 -9.05 -11.49 -23.37
C ASN A 625 -9.36 -11.09 -24.81
N LEU A 626 -8.89 -11.86 -25.78
CA LEU A 626 -9.05 -11.61 -27.21
C LEU A 626 -10.16 -12.51 -27.80
N TRP A 627 -11.18 -11.90 -28.39
CA TRP A 627 -12.19 -12.62 -29.15
C TRP A 627 -11.78 -12.65 -30.62
N ILE A 628 -11.78 -13.84 -31.23
CA ILE A 628 -11.28 -14.06 -32.59
C ILE A 628 -12.35 -14.77 -33.40
N VAL A 629 -12.69 -14.24 -34.59
CA VAL A 629 -13.71 -14.82 -35.48
C VAL A 629 -13.22 -14.81 -36.93
N LEU A 630 -13.36 -15.93 -37.64
CA LEU A 630 -13.13 -16.01 -39.09
C LEU A 630 -14.43 -15.74 -39.85
N HIS A 631 -14.41 -14.81 -40.81
CA HIS A 631 -15.54 -14.55 -41.68
C HIS A 631 -15.08 -14.16 -43.09
N ASP A 632 -15.54 -14.90 -44.10
CA ASP A 632 -15.21 -14.72 -45.53
C ASP A 632 -13.70 -14.57 -45.82
N GLY A 633 -12.88 -15.34 -45.10
CA GLY A 633 -11.41 -15.32 -45.24
C GLY A 633 -10.71 -14.19 -44.48
N TYR A 634 -11.43 -13.29 -43.81
CA TYR A 634 -10.87 -12.30 -42.89
C TYR A 634 -10.99 -12.79 -41.45
N VAL A 635 -10.00 -12.50 -40.63
CA VAL A 635 -10.05 -12.73 -39.18
C VAL A 635 -10.32 -11.40 -38.50
N PHE A 636 -11.43 -11.30 -37.79
CA PHE A 636 -11.82 -10.15 -36.98
C PHE A 636 -11.48 -10.44 -35.52
N SER A 637 -10.82 -9.49 -34.87
CA SER A 637 -10.50 -9.63 -33.46
C SER A 637 -10.48 -8.31 -32.71
N SER A 638 -10.95 -8.35 -31.47
CA SER A 638 -10.89 -7.25 -30.50
C SER A 638 -10.75 -7.84 -29.10
N ALA A 639 -10.26 -7.05 -28.16
CA ALA A 639 -9.94 -7.52 -26.82
C ALA A 639 -10.41 -6.56 -25.73
N TYR A 640 -10.54 -7.11 -24.52
CA TYR A 640 -10.62 -6.33 -23.29
C TYR A 640 -9.54 -6.77 -22.31
N TYR A 641 -9.20 -5.86 -21.40
CA TYR A 641 -8.24 -6.10 -20.33
C TYR A 641 -9.00 -6.46 -19.06
N GLN A 642 -8.57 -7.52 -18.37
CA GLN A 642 -9.12 -7.87 -17.06
C GLN A 642 -8.38 -7.06 -15.99
N GLU A 643 -9.10 -6.21 -15.25
CA GLU A 643 -8.55 -5.59 -14.04
C GLU A 643 -8.43 -6.66 -12.94
N GLN A 644 -7.26 -6.72 -12.29
CA GLN A 644 -7.01 -7.55 -11.12
C GLN A 644 -7.18 -6.74 -9.85
#